data_AF-A0A914DDJ9-F1
#
_entry.id   AF-A0A914DDJ9-F1
#
_cell.length_a   1.000
_cell.length_b   1.000
_cell.length_c   1.000
_cell.angle_alpha   90.00
_cell.angle_beta   90.00
_cell.angle_gamma   90.00
#
_symmetry.space_group_name_H-M   'P 1'
#
loop_
_entity.id
_entity.type
_entity.pdbx_description
1 polymer ?
#
loop_
_entity_poly.entity_id
_entity_poly.type
_entity_poly.pdbx_seq_one_letter_code
_entity_poly.pdbx_strand_id
1 'polypeptide(L)'
;MLGAAGDEDAIANHFHYWRLRHELEIGLGRRPASFRTGPIESRPTGEATPAGDNISSSASIHRDTEAIQLTDQIDLLVRQTALAQALIATGAEVGEEEVWEAISIVMNLFPPIAGKRPDHSVHSLRSKRRELHTLAIDTFEAVSLQLVGRYERAMSRKFVSQPREWHAALRVALGVKLNIAGVAPDWLSEALAAFESEAPEQGVNGALVDLVALVDAYSLLGRTEEAQRVCLNIWRTAFGLGSRNDYQLARWVQWLGSAAPRLDNLDDEAAWLTRVLVAAQPLTDQGIGAEHLPEVLAGASPRTALNTFEYLVAHGTVSHTIAMGNLLASLLRHGSSDRETIELVSEVTGSIVAAASNSFHPELAAALAERASPRLLGTLKAGLLKVALPTTREMWVQALTTAPAPEAPDVDGSDDYGGLELRNGTRLPRSEVRKVSSDLDSLRALIAEESTSSYFDWIPVLDRNFAEAQAHAVAEVFIGTPHEAKVLVWAAEREYREGRIQSSQELAGTALALAPLDAWSSVRGTVRRDAIRVLVTCGAMTPTGAAQDFVRFVTEEHWYSSMLNTDVDEIFAAFGVDTSGSGYWETVREYLEALSENLELPPPPEAPMLKWWLSATVPGQRSASPLTADQAIAELAAMHLTHPAWAVREGTAEVVVSALKRGSKAVVDALIRLFDAAATDDVLESVASCLAAAGPVRDAALDPLRARIATHRSMVIRRLSAPDARTHELRIARPLPAVYRLQLLDIDGPEPETRFGVDPPFLEPFRDGYLLLSKYCDLDVNTLLAVAGQYATKALASLPESKSAMGALLDASMKLTHPSSVVLASRSAFGYVLGDLVDSGRLGPLPPHAERALRTGDIAMVGRGCDRMPNMLPAHPPAGHDQTPEAWAAGAEARLDEYVRSSRTGPDQIVGARSDLAVLNWPHVEERFACDLVRRGEASARTAIRINTRTSDLAELPHPPADTDTVPFLLRNQSNAFMERRANWLAVHPSLASTLNWNPDLEYLGGWQTRMGRPAALTTIWTNGSWGRQGQMFDDAVSEGCAVVLTPDGLAEATALLGPLDLIFRLSRFDHHGEGLETTVARRVEL
;
A
#
# COMPACT_ATOMS: atom_id res chain seq x y z
N MET A 1 -35.31 9.67 -8.29
CA MET A 1 -36.06 8.40 -8.09
C MET A 1 -35.32 7.22 -8.71
N LEU A 2 -34.94 7.27 -10.00
CA LEU A 2 -34.30 6.13 -10.69
C LEU A 2 -32.89 5.73 -10.19
N GLY A 3 -32.18 6.64 -9.51
CA GLY A 3 -30.79 6.44 -9.06
C GLY A 3 -30.59 6.11 -7.56
N ALA A 4 -31.66 5.95 -6.76
CA ALA A 4 -31.50 5.60 -5.35
C ALA A 4 -31.12 4.12 -5.24
N ALA A 5 -29.89 3.84 -4.80
CA ALA A 5 -29.44 2.48 -4.50
C ALA A 5 -30.36 1.89 -3.41
N GLY A 6 -31.23 0.94 -3.77
CA GLY A 6 -32.14 0.25 -2.85
C GLY A 6 -33.58 0.09 -3.31
N ASP A 7 -34.04 0.83 -4.34
CA ASP A 7 -35.40 0.63 -4.90
C ASP A 7 -35.32 -0.32 -6.11
N GLU A 8 -35.44 -1.63 -5.85
CA GLU A 8 -35.41 -2.67 -6.88
C GLU A 8 -36.50 -2.45 -7.93
N ASP A 9 -37.67 -1.95 -7.53
CA ASP A 9 -38.85 -1.77 -8.37
C ASP A 9 -38.95 -0.39 -9.04
N ALA A 10 -37.91 0.44 -8.98
CA ALA A 10 -37.97 1.82 -9.46
C ALA A 10 -38.38 1.94 -10.95
N ILE A 11 -37.83 1.10 -11.84
CA ILE A 11 -38.16 1.14 -13.27
C ILE A 11 -39.55 0.53 -13.51
N ALA A 12 -39.88 -0.60 -12.89
CA ALA A 12 -41.20 -1.20 -12.95
C ALA A 12 -42.31 -0.23 -12.50
N ASN A 13 -42.16 0.41 -11.34
CA ASN A 13 -43.11 1.40 -10.81
C ASN A 13 -43.25 2.61 -11.75
N HIS A 14 -42.13 3.12 -12.26
CA HIS A 14 -42.12 4.23 -13.21
C HIS A 14 -42.81 3.87 -14.52
N PHE A 15 -42.54 2.67 -15.04
CA PHE A 15 -43.19 2.12 -16.21
C PHE A 15 -44.71 1.98 -16.01
N HIS A 16 -45.15 1.41 -14.88
CA HIS A 16 -46.57 1.22 -14.58
C HIS A 16 -47.31 2.56 -14.48
N TYR A 17 -46.71 3.54 -13.81
CA TYR A 17 -47.26 4.90 -13.73
C TYR A 17 -47.46 5.50 -15.13
N TRP A 18 -46.43 5.47 -15.99
CA TRP A 18 -46.52 6.06 -17.31
C TRP A 18 -47.47 5.30 -18.24
N ARG A 19 -47.49 3.97 -18.16
CA ARG A 19 -48.39 3.14 -18.95
C ARG A 19 -49.84 3.48 -18.61
N LEU A 20 -50.21 3.49 -17.33
CA LEU A 20 -51.55 3.86 -16.88
C LEU A 20 -51.91 5.29 -17.33
N ARG A 21 -50.97 6.23 -17.22
CA ARG A 21 -51.19 7.61 -17.64
C ARG A 21 -51.43 7.72 -19.15
N HIS A 22 -50.70 6.95 -19.97
CA HIS A 22 -50.95 6.88 -21.41
C HIS A 22 -52.30 6.27 -21.74
N GLU A 23 -52.62 5.12 -21.12
CA GLU A 23 -53.92 4.44 -21.31
C GLU A 23 -55.10 5.36 -20.97
N LEU A 24 -55.01 6.13 -19.87
CA LEU A 24 -56.04 7.09 -19.48
C LEU A 24 -56.16 8.26 -20.47
N GLU A 25 -55.06 8.90 -20.87
CA GLU A 25 -55.10 10.05 -21.79
C GLU A 25 -55.58 9.65 -23.20
N ILE A 26 -55.19 8.46 -23.68
CA ILE A 26 -55.67 7.91 -24.95
C ILE A 26 -57.15 7.52 -24.84
N GLY A 27 -57.53 6.77 -23.80
CA GLY A 27 -58.90 6.31 -23.58
C GLY A 27 -59.91 7.43 -23.35
N LEU A 28 -59.48 8.54 -22.73
CA LEU A 28 -60.29 9.76 -22.56
C LEU A 28 -60.32 10.66 -23.80
N GLY A 29 -59.66 10.27 -24.90
CA GLY A 29 -59.60 11.04 -26.15
C GLY A 29 -58.81 12.35 -26.04
N ARG A 30 -57.98 12.51 -25.01
CA ARG A 30 -57.15 13.71 -24.79
C ARG A 30 -55.83 13.67 -25.56
N ARG A 31 -55.40 12.47 -25.96
CA ARG A 31 -54.23 12.25 -26.82
C ARG A 31 -54.61 11.37 -28.02
N PRO A 32 -54.07 11.64 -29.23
CA PRO A 32 -54.23 10.73 -30.35
C PRO A 32 -53.65 9.35 -30.04
N ALA A 33 -54.35 8.29 -30.45
CA ALA A 33 -53.88 6.91 -30.37
C ALA A 33 -52.80 6.64 -31.45
N SER A 34 -51.66 7.32 -31.34
CA SER A 34 -50.55 7.20 -32.29
C SER A 34 -49.20 7.34 -31.59
N PHE A 35 -48.29 6.43 -31.91
CA PHE A 35 -46.92 6.42 -31.38
C PHE A 35 -46.13 7.66 -31.84
N ARG A 36 -46.45 8.23 -33.01
CA ARG A 36 -45.82 9.45 -33.56
C ARG A 36 -45.99 10.69 -32.71
N THR A 37 -46.95 10.70 -31.80
CA THR A 37 -47.11 11.82 -30.86
C THR A 37 -46.03 11.84 -29.79
N GLY A 38 -45.16 10.82 -29.73
CA GLY A 38 -44.16 10.65 -28.68
C GLY A 38 -44.79 10.33 -27.32
N PRO A 39 -44.00 10.09 -26.27
CA PRO A 39 -44.52 9.96 -24.92
C PRO A 39 -44.99 11.32 -24.34
N ILE A 40 -45.64 11.26 -23.19
CA ILE A 40 -45.99 12.44 -22.38
C ILE A 40 -44.68 12.91 -21.75
N GLU A 41 -44.41 14.20 -21.80
CA GLU A 41 -43.20 14.76 -21.21
C GLU A 41 -43.20 14.62 -19.69
N SER A 42 -42.03 14.25 -19.15
CA SER A 42 -41.75 14.36 -17.72
C SER A 42 -41.67 15.84 -17.34
N ARG A 43 -41.86 16.15 -16.04
CA ARG A 43 -41.68 17.53 -15.58
C ARG A 43 -40.19 17.87 -15.63
N PRO A 44 -39.80 19.01 -16.23
CA PRO A 44 -38.40 19.44 -16.23
C PRO A 44 -37.94 19.74 -14.80
N THR A 45 -36.71 19.38 -14.48
CA THR A 45 -36.06 19.69 -13.20
C THR A 45 -35.69 21.17 -13.11
N GLY A 46 -35.61 21.73 -11.89
CA GLY A 46 -35.14 23.10 -11.69
C GLY A 46 -33.66 23.30 -12.03
N GLU A 47 -33.27 24.52 -12.44
CA GLU A 47 -31.86 24.87 -12.77
C GLU A 47 -30.90 24.66 -11.60
N ALA A 48 -31.38 24.84 -10.36
CA ALA A 48 -30.59 24.63 -9.15
C ALA A 48 -30.59 23.18 -8.65
N THR A 49 -31.42 22.31 -9.23
CA THR A 49 -31.66 20.93 -8.82
C THR A 49 -31.69 19.98 -10.04
N PRO A 50 -30.66 19.97 -10.90
CA PRO A 50 -30.68 19.23 -12.16
C PRO A 50 -30.74 17.70 -12.01
N ALA A 51 -30.59 17.17 -10.80
CA ALA A 51 -30.74 15.73 -10.50
C ALA A 51 -32.12 15.38 -9.90
N GLY A 52 -33.01 16.36 -9.77
CA GLY A 52 -34.36 16.22 -9.21
C GLY A 52 -34.65 17.18 -8.06
N ASP A 53 -35.85 17.74 -8.04
CA ASP A 53 -36.29 18.76 -7.05
C ASP A 53 -36.51 18.18 -5.63
N ASN A 54 -36.48 16.85 -5.51
CA ASN A 54 -36.56 16.14 -4.24
C ASN A 54 -35.18 15.83 -3.64
N ILE A 55 -34.10 16.28 -4.27
CA ILE A 55 -32.72 16.18 -3.77
C ILE A 55 -32.30 17.56 -3.25
N SER A 56 -31.55 17.58 -2.15
CA SER A 56 -31.01 18.83 -1.58
C SER A 56 -30.20 19.57 -2.64
N SER A 57 -30.47 20.86 -2.86
CA SER A 57 -29.77 21.70 -3.84
C SER A 57 -28.26 21.84 -3.61
N SER A 58 -27.78 21.45 -2.42
CA SER A 58 -26.35 21.38 -2.07
C SER A 58 -25.67 20.04 -2.40
N ALA A 59 -26.43 19.03 -2.86
CA ALA A 59 -25.88 17.69 -3.10
C ALA A 59 -24.89 17.68 -4.27
N SER A 60 -23.78 16.96 -4.12
CA SER A 60 -22.72 16.84 -5.13
C SER A 60 -23.21 16.23 -6.45
N ILE A 61 -24.25 15.39 -6.40
CA ILE A 61 -24.85 14.72 -7.56
C ILE A 61 -25.40 15.70 -8.62
N HIS A 62 -25.72 16.94 -8.24
CA HIS A 62 -26.13 17.97 -9.19
C HIS A 62 -25.03 18.39 -10.17
N ARG A 63 -23.76 18.04 -9.88
CA ARG A 63 -22.61 18.31 -10.76
C ARG A 63 -22.31 17.14 -11.70
N ASP A 64 -22.96 16.00 -11.52
CA ASP A 64 -22.71 14.78 -12.30
C ASP A 64 -23.51 14.77 -13.60
N THR A 65 -22.91 15.38 -14.63
CA THR A 65 -23.58 15.58 -15.93
C THR A 65 -23.84 14.26 -16.64
N GLU A 66 -22.98 13.25 -16.48
CA GLU A 66 -23.12 11.95 -17.14
C GLU A 66 -24.24 11.12 -16.54
N ALA A 67 -24.31 11.04 -15.20
CA ALA A 67 -25.39 10.33 -14.51
C ALA A 67 -26.77 10.96 -14.77
N ILE A 68 -26.85 12.30 -14.83
CA ILE A 68 -28.08 13.03 -15.16
C ILE A 68 -28.53 12.71 -16.59
N GLN A 69 -27.63 12.82 -17.57
CA GLN A 69 -27.94 12.52 -18.97
C GLN A 69 -28.39 11.07 -19.16
N LEU A 70 -27.72 10.11 -18.51
CA LEU A 70 -28.11 8.70 -18.58
C LEU A 70 -29.50 8.48 -17.95
N THR A 71 -29.80 9.14 -16.84
CA THR A 71 -31.12 9.06 -16.19
C THR A 71 -32.23 9.59 -17.09
N ASP A 72 -32.00 10.70 -17.79
CA ASP A 72 -32.97 11.27 -18.75
C ASP A 72 -33.23 10.32 -19.94
N GLN A 73 -32.17 9.66 -20.43
CA GLN A 73 -32.32 8.68 -21.50
C GLN A 73 -33.07 7.42 -21.03
N ILE A 74 -32.83 6.96 -19.79
CA ILE A 74 -33.59 5.87 -19.17
C ILE A 74 -35.07 6.26 -19.02
N ASP A 75 -35.38 7.46 -18.51
CA ASP A 75 -36.75 7.96 -18.38
C ASP A 75 -37.47 8.00 -19.73
N LEU A 76 -36.81 8.53 -20.77
CA LEU A 76 -37.36 8.57 -22.12
C LEU A 76 -37.68 7.17 -22.65
N LEU A 77 -36.74 6.22 -22.50
CA LEU A 77 -36.93 4.83 -22.93
C LEU A 77 -38.12 4.18 -22.21
N VAL A 78 -38.22 4.34 -20.88
CA VAL A 78 -39.33 3.78 -20.09
C VAL A 78 -40.66 4.36 -20.56
N ARG A 79 -40.73 5.67 -20.81
CA ARG A 79 -41.94 6.33 -21.31
C ARG A 79 -42.33 5.90 -22.72
N GLN A 80 -41.36 5.74 -23.63
CA GLN A 80 -41.60 5.21 -24.98
C GLN A 80 -42.15 3.79 -24.92
N THR A 81 -41.57 2.97 -24.05
CA THR A 81 -42.00 1.58 -23.85
C THR A 81 -43.40 1.50 -23.25
N ALA A 82 -43.70 2.36 -22.28
CA ALA A 82 -45.03 2.52 -21.69
C ALA A 82 -46.08 2.98 -22.70
N LEU A 83 -45.74 3.92 -23.59
CA LEU A 83 -46.63 4.38 -24.66
C LEU A 83 -46.96 3.25 -25.64
N ALA A 84 -45.95 2.49 -26.07
CA ALA A 84 -46.16 1.36 -26.98
C ALA A 84 -47.14 0.35 -26.38
N GLN A 85 -46.93 -0.06 -25.12
CA GLN A 85 -47.85 -0.98 -24.45
C GLN A 85 -49.25 -0.40 -24.22
N ALA A 86 -49.36 0.89 -23.91
CA ALA A 86 -50.66 1.55 -23.74
C ALA A 86 -51.46 1.61 -25.05
N LEU A 87 -50.78 1.85 -26.19
CA LEU A 87 -51.42 1.84 -27.51
C LEU A 87 -51.93 0.43 -27.86
N ILE A 88 -51.14 -0.60 -27.59
CA ILE A 88 -51.54 -2.01 -27.78
C ILE A 88 -52.75 -2.33 -26.88
N ALA A 89 -52.69 -1.96 -25.60
CA ALA A 89 -53.76 -2.22 -24.63
C ALA A 89 -55.07 -1.49 -24.99
N THR A 90 -54.99 -0.33 -25.66
CA THR A 90 -56.16 0.43 -26.13
C THR A 90 -56.64 0.03 -27.52
N GLY A 91 -56.01 -0.99 -28.14
CA GLY A 91 -56.38 -1.52 -29.45
C GLY A 91 -55.95 -0.67 -30.65
N ALA A 92 -54.99 0.23 -30.46
CA ALA A 92 -54.43 1.05 -31.53
C ALA A 92 -53.39 0.25 -32.35
N GLU A 93 -53.32 0.49 -33.65
CA GLU A 93 -52.25 -0.08 -34.48
C GLU A 93 -50.91 0.61 -34.16
N VAL A 94 -49.87 -0.20 -33.92
CA VAL A 94 -48.51 0.27 -33.64
C VAL A 94 -47.56 -0.28 -34.71
N GLY A 95 -46.82 0.61 -35.38
CA GLY A 95 -45.89 0.22 -36.44
C GLY A 95 -44.61 -0.40 -35.90
N GLU A 96 -44.16 -1.51 -36.50
CA GLU A 96 -42.95 -2.23 -36.05
C GLU A 96 -41.67 -1.37 -36.11
N GLU A 97 -41.45 -0.62 -37.19
CA GLU A 97 -40.26 0.25 -37.33
C GLU A 97 -40.29 1.42 -36.33
N GLU A 98 -41.48 1.99 -36.05
CA GLU A 98 -41.61 3.10 -35.11
C GLU A 98 -41.24 2.66 -33.68
N VAL A 99 -41.65 1.45 -33.29
CA VAL A 99 -41.30 0.84 -32.00
C VAL A 99 -39.82 0.45 -31.97
N TRP A 100 -39.30 -0.12 -33.06
CA TRP A 100 -37.89 -0.46 -33.16
C TRP A 100 -36.99 0.77 -33.00
N GLU A 101 -37.24 1.85 -33.74
CA GLU A 101 -36.45 3.08 -33.67
C GLU A 101 -36.44 3.68 -32.26
N ALA A 102 -37.59 3.67 -31.57
CA ALA A 102 -37.69 4.21 -30.21
C ALA A 102 -37.01 3.35 -29.15
N ILE A 103 -37.22 2.03 -29.18
CA ILE A 103 -36.82 1.14 -28.07
C ILE A 103 -35.42 0.54 -28.28
N SER A 104 -34.97 0.38 -29.53
CA SER A 104 -33.66 -0.23 -29.85
C SER A 104 -32.46 0.52 -29.25
N ILE A 105 -32.64 1.77 -28.84
CA ILE A 105 -31.64 2.58 -28.14
C ILE A 105 -31.12 1.91 -26.86
N VAL A 106 -31.93 1.05 -26.20
CA VAL A 106 -31.51 0.28 -25.01
C VAL A 106 -30.22 -0.50 -25.23
N MET A 107 -29.97 -0.97 -26.46
CA MET A 107 -28.77 -1.73 -26.82
C MET A 107 -27.47 -0.90 -26.76
N ASN A 108 -27.56 0.43 -26.81
CA ASN A 108 -26.44 1.37 -26.79
C ASN A 108 -26.53 2.37 -25.63
N LEU A 109 -27.52 2.22 -24.75
CA LEU A 109 -27.82 3.18 -23.68
C LEU A 109 -26.68 3.29 -22.65
N PHE A 110 -25.98 2.19 -22.40
CA PHE A 110 -24.86 2.14 -21.48
C PHE A 110 -23.53 2.19 -22.26
N PRO A 111 -22.71 3.26 -22.12
CA PRO A 111 -21.45 3.38 -22.84
C PRO A 111 -20.40 2.35 -22.36
N PRO A 112 -19.43 1.98 -23.23
CA PRO A 112 -18.27 1.15 -22.88
C PRO A 112 -17.49 1.68 -21.68
N ILE A 113 -16.97 0.79 -20.82
CA ILE A 113 -16.04 1.19 -19.76
C ILE A 113 -14.67 1.43 -20.41
N ALA A 114 -14.36 2.69 -20.71
CA ALA A 114 -13.10 3.05 -21.38
C ALA A 114 -11.89 3.19 -20.43
N GLY A 115 -11.98 2.86 -19.13
CA GLY A 115 -10.86 3.04 -18.20
C GLY A 115 -10.98 2.32 -16.86
N LYS A 116 -9.85 2.22 -16.15
CA LYS A 116 -9.68 1.56 -14.83
C LYS A 116 -10.29 2.31 -13.63
N ARG A 117 -10.95 3.46 -13.82
CA ARG A 117 -11.60 4.16 -12.69
C ARG A 117 -13.03 3.65 -12.49
N PRO A 118 -13.39 3.17 -11.29
CA PRO A 118 -14.78 2.88 -10.97
C PRO A 118 -15.56 4.20 -10.89
N ASP A 119 -16.48 4.39 -11.83
CA ASP A 119 -17.36 5.55 -11.86
C ASP A 119 -18.56 5.29 -10.92
N HIS A 120 -18.35 5.57 -9.63
CA HIS A 120 -19.28 5.19 -8.57
C HIS A 120 -20.69 5.77 -8.73
N SER A 121 -20.82 6.91 -9.42
CA SER A 121 -22.11 7.59 -9.62
C SER A 121 -23.02 6.95 -10.66
N VAL A 122 -22.46 6.30 -11.69
CA VAL A 122 -23.21 5.63 -12.76
C VAL A 122 -23.46 4.15 -12.43
N HIS A 123 -22.78 3.60 -11.43
CA HIS A 123 -22.85 2.18 -11.07
C HIS A 123 -24.28 1.71 -10.74
N SER A 124 -25.04 2.50 -9.96
CA SER A 124 -26.44 2.17 -9.61
C SER A 124 -27.40 2.24 -10.81
N LEU A 125 -27.12 3.09 -11.81
CA LEU A 125 -27.92 3.15 -13.04
C LEU A 125 -27.60 1.96 -13.96
N ARG A 126 -26.34 1.51 -13.98
CA ARG A 126 -25.92 0.33 -14.76
C ARG A 126 -26.55 -0.96 -14.26
N SER A 127 -26.82 -1.09 -12.96
CA SER A 127 -27.51 -2.28 -12.43
C SER A 127 -28.94 -2.43 -12.98
N LYS A 128 -29.57 -1.34 -13.46
CA LYS A 128 -30.91 -1.36 -14.10
C LYS A 128 -30.93 -1.86 -15.54
N ARG A 129 -29.77 -2.20 -16.12
CA ARG A 129 -29.64 -2.70 -17.49
C ARG A 129 -30.51 -3.94 -17.76
N ARG A 130 -30.52 -4.92 -16.85
CA ARG A 130 -31.32 -6.16 -16.99
C ARG A 130 -32.82 -5.85 -17.13
N GLU A 131 -33.33 -4.98 -16.26
CA GLU A 131 -34.76 -4.63 -16.21
C GLU A 131 -35.20 -3.90 -17.49
N LEU A 132 -34.40 -2.92 -17.94
CA LEU A 132 -34.70 -2.16 -19.17
C LEU A 132 -34.71 -3.04 -20.42
N HIS A 133 -33.75 -3.96 -20.55
CA HIS A 133 -33.74 -4.89 -21.67
C HIS A 133 -34.91 -5.88 -21.62
N THR A 134 -35.30 -6.33 -20.43
CA THR A 134 -36.48 -7.21 -20.25
C THR A 134 -37.75 -6.50 -20.70
N LEU A 135 -37.93 -5.25 -20.27
CA LEU A 135 -39.05 -4.41 -20.64
C LEU A 135 -39.13 -4.13 -22.15
N ALA A 136 -37.97 -3.95 -22.79
CA ALA A 136 -37.86 -3.82 -24.24
C ALA A 136 -38.30 -5.11 -24.97
N ILE A 137 -37.84 -6.28 -24.51
CA ILE A 137 -38.24 -7.58 -25.09
C ILE A 137 -39.75 -7.79 -24.93
N ASP A 138 -40.32 -7.54 -23.75
CA ASP A 138 -41.77 -7.64 -23.51
C ASP A 138 -42.58 -6.78 -24.49
N THR A 139 -42.08 -5.59 -24.79
CA THR A 139 -42.76 -4.66 -25.68
C THR A 139 -42.58 -5.05 -27.15
N PHE A 140 -41.42 -5.57 -27.54
CA PHE A 140 -41.25 -6.17 -28.86
C PHE A 140 -42.14 -7.39 -29.05
N GLU A 141 -42.25 -8.25 -28.03
CA GLU A 141 -43.14 -9.42 -28.04
C GLU A 141 -44.61 -9.02 -28.18
N ALA A 142 -45.06 -8.00 -27.44
CA ALA A 142 -46.43 -7.50 -27.51
C ALA A 142 -46.79 -6.90 -28.87
N VAL A 143 -45.81 -6.41 -29.63
CA VAL A 143 -46.01 -5.86 -30.99
C VAL A 143 -45.92 -6.96 -32.05
N SER A 144 -44.79 -7.70 -32.09
CA SER A 144 -44.53 -8.71 -33.12
C SER A 144 -43.30 -9.57 -32.80
N LEU A 145 -43.42 -10.89 -33.02
CA LEU A 145 -42.30 -11.84 -32.91
C LEU A 145 -41.13 -11.51 -33.87
N GLN A 146 -41.38 -10.79 -34.97
CA GLN A 146 -40.31 -10.38 -35.89
C GLN A 146 -39.35 -9.38 -35.23
N LEU A 147 -39.86 -8.50 -34.36
CA LEU A 147 -39.04 -7.54 -33.60
C LEU A 147 -38.18 -8.26 -32.56
N VAL A 148 -38.71 -9.30 -31.92
CA VAL A 148 -37.95 -10.15 -30.99
C VAL A 148 -36.78 -10.84 -31.72
N GLY A 149 -37.03 -11.41 -32.90
CA GLY A 149 -35.97 -12.01 -33.73
C GLY A 149 -34.99 -11.00 -34.35
N ARG A 150 -35.41 -9.74 -34.54
CA ARG A 150 -34.51 -8.64 -34.94
C ARG A 150 -33.62 -8.21 -33.78
N TYR A 151 -34.18 -8.15 -32.57
CA TYR A 151 -33.47 -7.84 -31.33
C TYR A 151 -32.41 -8.89 -31.01
N GLU A 152 -32.75 -10.17 -31.07
CA GLU A 152 -31.80 -11.28 -30.88
C GLU A 152 -30.57 -11.12 -31.79
N ARG A 153 -30.77 -10.96 -33.11
CA ARG A 153 -29.66 -10.79 -34.08
C ARG A 153 -28.80 -9.55 -33.83
N ALA A 154 -29.40 -8.49 -33.28
CA ALA A 154 -28.65 -7.29 -32.93
C ALA A 154 -27.77 -7.54 -31.69
N MET A 155 -28.31 -8.21 -30.67
CA MET A 155 -27.58 -8.58 -29.46
C MET A 155 -26.47 -9.60 -29.73
N SER A 156 -26.72 -10.60 -30.59
CA SER A 156 -25.73 -11.60 -30.99
C SER A 156 -24.48 -10.95 -31.61
N ARG A 157 -24.67 -9.95 -32.48
CA ARG A 157 -23.55 -9.16 -33.04
C ARG A 157 -22.82 -8.34 -31.98
N LYS A 158 -23.57 -7.77 -31.02
CA LYS A 158 -22.98 -6.98 -29.93
C LYS A 158 -22.11 -7.81 -29.02
N PHE A 159 -22.58 -8.99 -28.59
CA PHE A 159 -21.80 -9.88 -27.71
C PHE A 159 -20.47 -10.30 -28.34
N VAL A 160 -20.46 -10.54 -29.67
CA VAL A 160 -19.22 -10.83 -30.41
C VAL A 160 -18.29 -9.61 -30.49
N SER A 161 -18.84 -8.41 -30.73
CA SER A 161 -18.02 -7.19 -30.84
C SER A 161 -17.50 -6.66 -29.51
N GLN A 162 -18.17 -6.98 -28.39
CA GLN A 162 -17.93 -6.38 -27.07
C GLN A 162 -18.03 -7.44 -25.95
N PRO A 163 -17.24 -8.54 -25.97
CA PRO A 163 -17.42 -9.65 -25.04
C PRO A 163 -17.19 -9.28 -23.56
N ARG A 164 -16.39 -8.25 -23.28
CA ARG A 164 -16.09 -7.78 -21.92
C ARG A 164 -17.19 -6.92 -21.28
N GLU A 165 -18.14 -6.41 -22.07
CA GLU A 165 -19.17 -5.48 -21.58
C GLU A 165 -20.48 -6.16 -21.16
N TRP A 166 -20.59 -7.46 -21.41
CA TRP A 166 -21.80 -8.25 -21.19
C TRP A 166 -21.46 -9.50 -20.38
N HIS A 167 -21.60 -9.43 -19.06
CA HIS A 167 -21.39 -10.55 -18.15
C HIS A 167 -22.34 -11.72 -18.44
N ALA A 168 -21.93 -12.95 -18.13
CA ALA A 168 -22.68 -14.16 -18.46
C ALA A 168 -24.08 -14.16 -17.84
N ALA A 169 -24.22 -13.70 -16.59
CA ALA A 169 -25.50 -13.54 -15.89
C ALA A 169 -26.52 -12.72 -16.69
N LEU A 170 -26.10 -11.57 -17.24
CA LEU A 170 -26.96 -10.70 -18.04
C LEU A 170 -27.33 -11.38 -19.37
N ARG A 171 -26.38 -12.06 -20.02
CA ARG A 171 -26.67 -12.81 -21.25
C ARG A 171 -27.72 -13.88 -20.98
N VAL A 172 -27.53 -14.72 -19.96
CA VAL A 172 -28.48 -15.78 -19.58
C VAL A 172 -29.87 -15.20 -19.33
N ALA A 173 -29.99 -14.11 -18.55
CA ALA A 173 -31.28 -13.47 -18.30
C ALA A 173 -31.99 -13.04 -19.59
N LEU A 174 -31.26 -12.41 -20.53
CA LEU A 174 -31.83 -12.01 -21.82
C LEU A 174 -32.16 -13.20 -22.70
N GLY A 175 -31.33 -14.24 -22.71
CA GLY A 175 -31.51 -15.37 -23.60
C GLY A 175 -32.65 -16.28 -23.15
N VAL A 176 -32.82 -16.46 -21.83
CA VAL A 176 -34.01 -17.10 -21.25
C VAL A 176 -35.27 -16.31 -21.62
N LYS A 177 -35.24 -14.97 -21.48
CA LYS A 177 -36.38 -14.12 -21.83
C LYS A 177 -36.76 -14.24 -23.32
N LEU A 178 -35.78 -14.22 -24.21
CA LEU A 178 -36.00 -14.43 -25.65
C LEU A 178 -36.55 -15.83 -25.95
N ASN A 179 -36.04 -16.86 -25.28
CA ASN A 179 -36.51 -18.23 -25.45
C ASN A 179 -37.97 -18.39 -25.02
N ILE A 180 -38.37 -17.77 -23.91
CA ILE A 180 -39.77 -17.73 -23.45
C ILE A 180 -40.66 -17.01 -24.48
N ALA A 181 -40.18 -15.92 -25.08
CA ALA A 181 -40.85 -15.19 -26.16
C ALA A 181 -40.83 -15.94 -27.52
N GLY A 182 -40.34 -17.19 -27.56
CA GLY A 182 -40.37 -18.05 -28.75
C GLY A 182 -39.16 -17.93 -29.69
N VAL A 183 -38.10 -17.21 -29.30
CA VAL A 183 -36.85 -17.08 -30.07
C VAL A 183 -35.70 -17.68 -29.27
N ALA A 184 -35.25 -18.88 -29.63
CA ALA A 184 -34.12 -19.56 -28.98
C ALA A 184 -32.77 -19.02 -29.52
N PRO A 185 -31.96 -18.29 -28.73
CA PRO A 185 -30.69 -17.75 -29.21
C PRO A 185 -29.57 -18.79 -29.17
N ASP A 186 -28.73 -18.83 -30.21
CA ASP A 186 -27.62 -19.80 -30.30
C ASP A 186 -26.56 -19.62 -29.21
N TRP A 187 -26.35 -18.38 -28.74
CA TRP A 187 -25.36 -18.05 -27.71
C TRP A 187 -25.81 -18.40 -26.28
N LEU A 188 -27.08 -18.75 -26.06
CA LEU A 188 -27.61 -19.02 -24.71
C LEU A 188 -26.92 -20.21 -24.04
N SER A 189 -26.57 -21.25 -24.80
CA SER A 189 -25.89 -22.42 -24.24
C SER A 189 -24.47 -22.11 -23.76
N GLU A 190 -23.74 -21.27 -24.51
CA GLU A 190 -22.41 -20.80 -24.10
C GLU A 190 -22.51 -19.87 -22.89
N ALA A 191 -23.51 -18.98 -22.87
CA ALA A 191 -23.75 -18.09 -21.74
C ALA A 191 -24.10 -18.84 -20.45
N LEU A 192 -24.90 -19.92 -20.52
CA LEU A 192 -25.22 -20.76 -19.37
C LEU A 192 -23.96 -21.46 -18.81
N ALA A 193 -23.12 -22.01 -19.69
CA ALA A 193 -21.88 -22.65 -19.28
C ALA A 193 -20.90 -21.66 -18.64
N ALA A 194 -20.74 -20.48 -19.24
CA ALA A 194 -19.91 -19.40 -18.68
C ALA A 194 -20.46 -18.91 -17.33
N PHE A 195 -21.77 -18.71 -17.22
CA PHE A 195 -22.37 -18.24 -15.97
C PHE A 195 -22.19 -19.25 -14.84
N GLU A 196 -22.33 -20.54 -15.16
CA GLU A 196 -22.09 -21.60 -14.19
C GLU A 196 -20.62 -21.73 -13.77
N SER A 197 -19.67 -21.49 -14.68
CA SER A 197 -18.24 -21.46 -14.32
C SER A 197 -17.85 -20.21 -13.52
N GLU A 198 -18.51 -19.07 -13.75
CA GLU A 198 -18.23 -17.80 -13.08
C GLU A 198 -18.85 -17.73 -11.66
N ALA A 199 -19.92 -18.49 -11.39
CA ALA A 199 -20.65 -18.41 -10.11
C ALA A 199 -19.77 -18.63 -8.85
N PRO A 200 -18.84 -19.61 -8.79
CA PRO A 200 -17.97 -19.79 -7.62
C PRO A 200 -17.02 -18.62 -7.35
N GLU A 201 -16.72 -17.78 -8.34
CA GLU A 201 -15.78 -16.66 -8.22
C GLU A 201 -16.36 -15.47 -7.45
N GLN A 202 -17.68 -15.46 -7.17
CA GLN A 202 -18.39 -14.34 -6.55
C GLN A 202 -18.44 -14.39 -5.00
N GLY A 203 -17.77 -15.35 -4.37
CA GLY A 203 -17.94 -15.65 -2.94
C GLY A 203 -19.31 -16.29 -2.64
N VAL A 204 -19.53 -16.77 -1.41
CA VAL A 204 -20.73 -17.58 -1.07
C VAL A 204 -22.04 -16.86 -1.39
N ASN A 205 -22.18 -15.59 -1.00
CA ASN A 205 -23.44 -14.86 -1.21
C ASN A 205 -23.72 -14.61 -2.70
N GLY A 206 -22.71 -14.18 -3.46
CA GLY A 206 -22.84 -13.96 -4.90
C GLY A 206 -23.09 -15.27 -5.64
N ALA A 207 -22.35 -16.32 -5.30
CA ALA A 207 -22.52 -17.66 -5.84
C ALA A 207 -23.91 -18.22 -5.57
N LEU A 208 -24.48 -18.04 -4.36
CA LEU A 208 -25.84 -18.48 -4.05
C LEU A 208 -26.89 -17.75 -4.90
N VAL A 209 -26.77 -16.44 -5.07
CA VAL A 209 -27.66 -15.66 -5.94
C VAL A 209 -27.56 -16.14 -7.40
N ASP A 210 -26.34 -16.37 -7.88
CA ASP A 210 -26.09 -16.82 -9.24
C ASP A 210 -26.56 -18.25 -9.49
N LEU A 211 -26.35 -19.16 -8.53
CA LEU A 211 -26.84 -20.54 -8.60
C LEU A 211 -28.36 -20.60 -8.56
N VAL A 212 -29.03 -19.77 -7.75
CA VAL A 212 -30.51 -19.66 -7.78
C VAL A 212 -30.97 -19.15 -9.14
N ALA A 213 -30.33 -18.12 -9.68
CA ALA A 213 -30.64 -17.60 -11.02
C ALA A 213 -30.41 -18.65 -12.12
N LEU A 214 -29.39 -19.51 -11.99
CA LEU A 214 -29.12 -20.63 -12.89
C LEU A 214 -30.17 -21.73 -12.77
N VAL A 215 -30.61 -22.07 -11.55
CA VAL A 215 -31.71 -23.03 -11.33
C VAL A 215 -32.99 -22.53 -11.99
N ASP A 216 -33.31 -21.25 -11.83
CA ASP A 216 -34.47 -20.63 -12.47
C ASP A 216 -34.33 -20.63 -13.99
N ALA A 217 -33.15 -20.29 -14.51
CA ALA A 217 -32.88 -20.31 -15.95
C ALA A 217 -33.05 -21.71 -16.55
N TYR A 218 -32.42 -22.74 -15.96
CA TYR A 218 -32.56 -24.12 -16.43
C TYR A 218 -34.00 -24.62 -16.31
N SER A 219 -34.71 -24.27 -15.24
CA SER A 219 -36.12 -24.62 -15.04
C SER A 219 -37.02 -23.99 -16.11
N LEU A 220 -36.84 -22.70 -16.41
CA LEU A 220 -37.58 -21.98 -17.45
C LEU A 220 -37.31 -22.52 -18.86
N LEU A 221 -36.13 -23.10 -19.09
CA LEU A 221 -35.77 -23.75 -20.35
C LEU A 221 -36.21 -25.22 -20.45
N GLY A 222 -36.87 -25.77 -19.40
CA GLY A 222 -37.28 -27.18 -19.36
C GLY A 222 -36.13 -28.17 -19.17
N ARG A 223 -34.96 -27.70 -18.70
CA ARG A 223 -33.74 -28.49 -18.46
C ARG A 223 -33.68 -28.96 -17.00
N THR A 224 -34.58 -29.89 -16.66
CA THR A 224 -34.82 -30.31 -15.26
C THR A 224 -33.62 -31.02 -14.63
N GLU A 225 -32.86 -31.81 -15.39
CA GLU A 225 -31.69 -32.52 -14.86
C GLU A 225 -30.58 -31.55 -14.48
N GLU A 226 -30.33 -30.54 -15.30
CA GLU A 226 -29.36 -29.48 -15.04
C GLU A 226 -29.80 -28.60 -13.87
N ALA A 227 -31.08 -28.21 -13.80
CA ALA A 227 -31.62 -27.47 -12.67
C ALA A 227 -31.44 -28.24 -11.34
N GLN A 228 -31.69 -29.55 -11.33
CA GLN A 228 -31.50 -30.38 -10.15
C GLN A 228 -30.02 -30.46 -9.75
N ARG A 229 -29.11 -30.59 -10.72
CA ARG A 229 -27.66 -30.62 -10.49
C ARG A 229 -27.15 -29.30 -9.88
N VAL A 230 -27.56 -28.16 -10.42
CA VAL A 230 -27.19 -26.84 -9.87
C VAL A 230 -27.82 -26.61 -8.50
N CYS A 231 -29.05 -27.07 -8.28
CA CYS A 231 -29.71 -26.98 -6.98
C CYS A 231 -28.96 -27.76 -5.87
N LEU A 232 -28.34 -28.89 -6.20
CA LEU A 232 -27.46 -29.60 -5.26
C LEU A 232 -26.17 -28.81 -4.93
N ASN A 233 -25.69 -27.98 -5.86
CA ASN A 233 -24.55 -27.11 -5.61
C ASN A 233 -24.91 -25.97 -4.65
N ILE A 234 -26.15 -25.46 -4.64
CA ILE A 234 -26.60 -24.44 -3.67
C ILE A 234 -26.32 -24.90 -2.23
N TRP A 235 -26.65 -26.15 -1.90
CA TRP A 235 -26.40 -26.71 -0.57
C TRP A 235 -24.91 -26.79 -0.22
N ARG A 236 -24.05 -27.12 -1.20
CA ARG A 236 -22.60 -27.18 -1.00
C ARG A 236 -22.01 -25.78 -0.84
N THR A 237 -22.46 -24.83 -1.64
CA THR A 237 -22.00 -23.43 -1.61
C THR A 237 -22.46 -22.71 -0.35
N ALA A 238 -23.61 -23.09 0.23
CA ALA A 238 -24.11 -22.50 1.48
C ALA A 238 -23.18 -22.72 2.69
N PHE A 239 -22.27 -23.70 2.61
CA PHE A 239 -21.18 -23.92 3.56
C PHE A 239 -19.84 -23.56 2.90
N GLY A 240 -19.36 -22.33 3.11
CA GLY A 240 -18.10 -21.87 2.50
C GLY A 240 -17.60 -20.54 3.06
N LEU A 241 -16.39 -20.16 2.66
CA LEU A 241 -15.75 -18.87 2.94
C LEU A 241 -16.05 -17.88 1.81
N GLY A 242 -16.33 -16.63 2.14
CA GLY A 242 -16.66 -15.55 1.19
C GLY A 242 -17.95 -14.79 1.49
N SER A 243 -18.35 -14.69 2.76
CA SER A 243 -19.39 -13.76 3.17
C SER A 243 -18.79 -12.40 3.51
N ARG A 244 -19.59 -11.32 3.38
CA ARG A 244 -19.22 -9.94 3.74
C ARG A 244 -18.72 -9.78 5.19
N ASN A 245 -18.90 -10.81 6.03
CA ASN A 245 -18.70 -10.79 7.47
C ASN A 245 -17.87 -11.97 8.03
N ASP A 246 -16.96 -12.56 7.25
CA ASP A 246 -16.11 -13.67 7.73
C ASP A 246 -14.98 -13.23 8.69
N TYR A 247 -15.29 -12.30 9.62
CA TYR A 247 -14.43 -11.79 10.70
C TYR A 247 -13.86 -12.90 11.58
N GLN A 248 -14.50 -14.07 11.58
CA GLN A 248 -14.08 -15.25 12.31
C GLN A 248 -12.68 -15.77 11.90
N LEU A 249 -12.22 -15.53 10.66
CA LEU A 249 -10.86 -15.92 10.22
C LEU A 249 -9.76 -15.29 11.06
N ALA A 250 -9.89 -13.99 11.39
CA ALA A 250 -8.94 -13.29 12.24
C ALA A 250 -8.89 -13.90 13.65
N ARG A 251 -10.04 -14.35 14.17
CA ARG A 251 -10.10 -15.01 15.48
C ARG A 251 -9.43 -16.38 15.45
N TRP A 252 -9.60 -17.15 14.40
CA TRP A 252 -8.96 -18.47 14.28
C TRP A 252 -7.44 -18.38 14.13
N VAL A 253 -6.93 -17.32 13.51
CA VAL A 253 -5.49 -17.01 13.54
C VAL A 253 -4.99 -16.88 14.99
N GLN A 254 -5.73 -16.18 15.86
CA GLN A 254 -5.38 -16.06 17.28
C GLN A 254 -5.43 -17.40 18.03
N TRP A 255 -6.35 -18.29 17.67
CA TRP A 255 -6.45 -19.64 18.23
C TRP A 255 -5.24 -20.50 17.86
N LEU A 256 -4.83 -20.49 16.58
CA LEU A 256 -3.60 -21.14 16.16
C LEU A 256 -2.40 -20.60 16.95
N GLY A 257 -2.30 -19.28 17.10
CA GLY A 257 -1.27 -18.63 17.91
C GLY A 257 -1.19 -19.14 19.35
N SER A 258 -2.35 -19.30 19.99
CA SER A 258 -2.46 -19.79 21.37
C SER A 258 -2.07 -21.26 21.51
N ALA A 259 -2.39 -22.08 20.50
CA ALA A 259 -2.07 -23.51 20.46
C ALA A 259 -0.63 -23.78 19.99
N ALA A 260 -0.04 -22.89 19.19
CA ALA A 260 1.22 -23.08 18.48
C ALA A 260 2.39 -23.62 19.35
N PRO A 261 2.61 -23.15 20.60
CA PRO A 261 3.69 -23.67 21.45
C PRO A 261 3.56 -25.16 21.81
N ARG A 262 2.39 -25.77 21.58
CA ARG A 262 2.04 -27.15 21.98
C ARG A 262 1.70 -28.05 20.79
N LEU A 263 1.85 -27.55 19.55
CA LEU A 263 1.59 -28.32 18.32
C LEU A 263 2.88 -28.95 17.81
N ASP A 264 2.86 -30.27 17.58
CA ASP A 264 4.01 -31.01 17.04
C ASP A 264 4.23 -30.76 15.53
N ASN A 265 3.16 -30.38 14.81
CA ASN A 265 3.14 -30.20 13.35
C ASN A 265 2.88 -28.73 12.94
N LEU A 266 3.35 -27.77 13.75
CA LEU A 266 3.08 -26.33 13.55
C LEU A 266 3.36 -25.82 12.13
N ASP A 267 4.43 -26.32 11.48
CA ASP A 267 4.79 -25.91 10.12
C ASP A 267 3.69 -26.28 9.09
N ASP A 268 3.15 -27.49 9.20
CA ASP A 268 2.09 -27.97 8.31
C ASP A 268 0.77 -27.23 8.55
N GLU A 269 0.43 -26.99 9.83
CA GLU A 269 -0.76 -26.24 10.23
C GLU A 269 -0.69 -24.78 9.76
N ALA A 270 0.45 -24.13 9.98
CA ALA A 270 0.69 -22.77 9.52
C ALA A 270 0.66 -22.70 7.99
N ALA A 271 1.30 -23.63 7.28
CA ALA A 271 1.29 -23.68 5.83
C ALA A 271 -0.11 -23.87 5.26
N TRP A 272 -0.90 -24.76 5.86
CA TRP A 272 -2.29 -24.98 5.46
C TRP A 272 -3.15 -23.74 5.70
N LEU A 273 -3.13 -23.15 6.90
CA LEU A 273 -3.94 -21.96 7.21
C LEU A 273 -3.52 -20.77 6.33
N THR A 274 -2.22 -20.61 6.10
CA THR A 274 -1.70 -19.60 5.16
C THR A 274 -2.38 -19.72 3.79
N ARG A 275 -2.46 -20.93 3.22
CA ARG A 275 -3.10 -21.18 1.91
C ARG A 275 -4.59 -20.89 1.92
N VAL A 276 -5.28 -21.23 3.01
CA VAL A 276 -6.71 -20.91 3.18
C VAL A 276 -6.92 -19.41 3.17
N LEU A 277 -6.11 -18.63 3.90
CA LEU A 277 -6.21 -17.18 3.93
C LEU A 277 -5.94 -16.57 2.54
N VAL A 278 -4.93 -17.06 1.81
CA VAL A 278 -4.68 -16.61 0.44
C VAL A 278 -5.88 -16.88 -0.48
N ALA A 279 -6.47 -18.07 -0.41
CA ALA A 279 -7.62 -18.45 -1.23
C ALA A 279 -8.90 -17.68 -0.84
N ALA A 280 -9.05 -17.33 0.44
CA ALA A 280 -10.22 -16.62 0.95
C ALA A 280 -10.18 -15.10 0.70
N GLN A 281 -9.00 -14.49 0.64
CA GLN A 281 -8.83 -13.03 0.53
C GLN A 281 -9.60 -12.39 -0.64
N PRO A 282 -9.62 -12.94 -1.87
CA PRO A 282 -10.38 -12.36 -2.98
C PRO A 282 -11.90 -12.42 -2.80
N LEU A 283 -12.38 -13.27 -1.87
CA LEU A 283 -13.81 -13.52 -1.64
C LEU A 283 -14.39 -12.61 -0.54
N THR A 284 -13.57 -11.75 0.07
CA THR A 284 -13.95 -10.92 1.21
C THR A 284 -13.69 -9.43 0.95
N ASP A 285 -14.66 -8.58 1.29
CA ASP A 285 -14.54 -7.13 1.13
C ASP A 285 -13.71 -6.45 2.24
N GLN A 286 -13.36 -7.17 3.31
CA GLN A 286 -12.62 -6.67 4.47
C GLN A 286 -11.43 -7.60 4.81
N GLY A 287 -10.49 -7.10 5.60
CA GLY A 287 -9.33 -7.87 6.03
C GLY A 287 -9.72 -9.10 6.85
N ILE A 288 -9.21 -10.27 6.47
CA ILE A 288 -9.46 -11.56 7.13
C ILE A 288 -8.50 -11.86 8.28
N GLY A 289 -7.67 -10.88 8.68
CA GLY A 289 -6.68 -11.00 9.75
C GLY A 289 -5.41 -11.78 9.38
N ALA A 290 -5.15 -11.99 8.09
CA ALA A 290 -3.97 -12.71 7.62
C ALA A 290 -2.65 -12.02 8.04
N GLU A 291 -2.66 -10.70 8.20
CA GLU A 291 -1.53 -9.89 8.66
C GLU A 291 -1.06 -10.23 10.08
N HIS A 292 -1.94 -10.83 10.90
CA HIS A 292 -1.62 -11.27 12.25
C HIS A 292 -1.05 -12.70 12.30
N LEU A 293 -1.13 -13.48 11.22
CA LEU A 293 -0.65 -14.86 11.24
C LEU A 293 0.87 -14.96 11.48
N PRO A 294 1.73 -14.18 10.79
CA PRO A 294 3.16 -14.15 11.11
C PRO A 294 3.42 -13.71 12.56
N GLU A 295 2.66 -12.74 13.06
CA GLU A 295 2.80 -12.16 14.40
C GLU A 295 2.57 -13.23 15.48
N VAL A 296 1.47 -13.98 15.40
CA VAL A 296 1.12 -14.98 16.42
C VAL A 296 2.02 -16.22 16.38
N LEU A 297 2.61 -16.53 15.22
CA LEU A 297 3.55 -17.63 15.07
C LEU A 297 4.96 -17.30 15.57
N ALA A 298 5.31 -16.01 15.65
CA ALA A 298 6.67 -15.55 15.92
C ALA A 298 7.22 -16.04 17.27
N GLY A 299 6.37 -16.19 18.28
CA GLY A 299 6.78 -16.70 19.60
C GLY A 299 7.06 -18.20 19.63
N ALA A 300 6.34 -18.99 18.82
CA ALA A 300 6.47 -20.46 18.79
C ALA A 300 7.52 -20.93 17.80
N SER A 301 7.53 -20.38 16.58
CA SER A 301 8.52 -20.67 15.55
C SER A 301 8.80 -19.43 14.69
N PRO A 302 9.87 -18.66 15.01
CA PRO A 302 10.28 -17.50 14.22
C PRO A 302 10.55 -17.80 12.74
N ARG A 303 11.00 -19.03 12.41
CA ARG A 303 11.22 -19.46 11.02
C ARG A 303 9.88 -19.59 10.28
N THR A 304 8.90 -20.25 10.89
CA THR A 304 7.57 -20.44 10.29
C THR A 304 6.88 -19.10 10.10
N ALA A 305 6.98 -18.21 11.10
CA ALA A 305 6.49 -16.84 11.02
C ALA A 305 7.07 -16.07 9.82
N LEU A 306 8.39 -16.14 9.59
CA LEU A 306 9.01 -15.52 8.41
C LEU A 306 8.53 -16.14 7.10
N ASN A 307 8.45 -17.46 7.01
CA ASN A 307 7.99 -18.14 5.80
C ASN A 307 6.53 -17.78 5.46
N THR A 308 5.67 -17.68 6.49
CA THR A 308 4.28 -17.25 6.34
C THR A 308 4.19 -15.77 5.93
N PHE A 309 4.98 -14.89 6.54
CA PHE A 309 5.08 -13.48 6.13
C PHE A 309 5.45 -13.36 4.65
N GLU A 310 6.48 -14.08 4.22
CA GLU A 310 6.95 -14.08 2.84
C GLU A 310 5.86 -14.54 1.88
N TYR A 311 5.22 -15.66 2.18
CA TYR A 311 4.19 -16.25 1.33
C TYR A 311 2.96 -15.34 1.21
N LEU A 312 2.46 -14.78 2.31
CA LEU A 312 1.27 -13.92 2.32
C LEU A 312 1.50 -12.64 1.51
N VAL A 313 2.67 -12.02 1.65
CA VAL A 313 3.02 -10.82 0.89
C VAL A 313 3.22 -11.14 -0.59
N ALA A 314 3.85 -12.27 -0.93
CA ALA A 314 4.06 -12.70 -2.32
C ALA A 314 2.76 -12.91 -3.10
N HIS A 315 1.68 -13.30 -2.39
CA HIS A 315 0.34 -13.49 -2.95
C HIS A 315 -0.55 -12.24 -2.83
N GLY A 316 -0.01 -11.11 -2.35
CA GLY A 316 -0.77 -9.87 -2.19
C GLY A 316 -1.87 -9.93 -1.13
N THR A 317 -1.82 -10.92 -0.24
CA THR A 317 -2.83 -11.11 0.81
C THR A 317 -2.69 -10.10 1.93
N VAL A 318 -1.47 -9.64 2.19
CA VAL A 318 -1.17 -8.67 3.26
C VAL A 318 -0.26 -7.56 2.76
N SER A 319 -0.42 -6.37 3.36
CA SER A 319 0.51 -5.26 3.15
C SER A 319 1.88 -5.58 3.75
N HIS A 320 2.94 -5.42 2.95
CA HIS A 320 4.32 -5.70 3.37
C HIS A 320 4.69 -4.98 4.66
N THR A 321 4.48 -3.67 4.72
CA THR A 321 4.93 -2.86 5.86
C THR A 321 4.09 -3.07 7.11
N ILE A 322 2.80 -3.45 6.97
CA ILE A 322 1.92 -3.77 8.10
C ILE A 322 2.33 -5.11 8.71
N ALA A 323 2.38 -6.16 7.88
CA ALA A 323 2.77 -7.49 8.36
C ALA A 323 4.21 -7.50 8.92
N MET A 324 5.13 -6.74 8.31
CA MET A 324 6.49 -6.57 8.83
C MET A 324 6.51 -5.82 10.17
N GLY A 325 5.67 -4.79 10.34
CA GLY A 325 5.53 -4.05 11.59
C GLY A 325 5.06 -4.93 12.75
N ASN A 326 3.99 -5.71 12.51
CA ASN A 326 3.43 -6.64 13.50
C ASN A 326 4.42 -7.77 13.82
N LEU A 327 5.03 -8.37 12.79
CA LEU A 327 6.05 -9.40 12.96
C LEU A 327 7.25 -8.90 13.79
N LEU A 328 7.76 -7.70 13.50
CA LEU A 328 8.85 -7.09 14.28
C LEU A 328 8.44 -6.81 15.72
N ALA A 329 7.21 -6.34 15.96
CA ALA A 329 6.70 -6.10 17.31
C ALA A 329 6.67 -7.41 18.12
N SER A 330 6.15 -8.49 17.52
CA SER A 330 6.06 -9.80 18.17
C SER A 330 7.44 -10.44 18.37
N LEU A 331 8.30 -10.44 17.34
CA LEU A 331 9.69 -10.91 17.46
C LEU A 331 10.45 -10.11 18.52
N LEU A 332 10.24 -8.79 18.60
CA LEU A 332 10.83 -7.97 19.64
C LEU A 332 10.30 -8.34 21.01
N ARG A 333 9.02 -8.70 21.19
CA ARG A 333 8.47 -9.13 22.51
C ARG A 333 9.01 -10.48 22.96
N HIS A 334 9.15 -11.44 22.03
CA HIS A 334 9.62 -12.79 22.31
C HIS A 334 11.15 -12.95 22.25
N GLY A 335 11.85 -11.99 21.63
CA GLY A 335 13.30 -11.96 21.51
C GLY A 335 14.04 -11.55 22.77
N SER A 336 15.36 -11.69 22.71
CA SER A 336 16.22 -11.37 23.85
C SER A 336 16.17 -9.87 24.18
N SER A 337 16.42 -9.52 25.45
CA SER A 337 16.59 -8.11 25.86
C SER A 337 17.97 -7.58 25.50
N ASP A 338 18.68 -8.23 24.56
CA ASP A 338 19.99 -7.76 24.17
C ASP A 338 19.88 -6.39 23.50
N ARG A 339 20.81 -5.52 23.86
CA ARG A 339 20.89 -4.17 23.34
C ARG A 339 21.05 -4.18 21.82
N GLU A 340 21.82 -5.13 21.29
CA GLU A 340 22.06 -5.24 19.84
C GLU A 340 20.77 -5.54 19.07
N THR A 341 19.95 -6.45 19.56
CA THR A 341 18.67 -6.82 18.93
C THR A 341 17.69 -5.66 18.97
N ILE A 342 17.58 -4.95 20.10
CA ILE A 342 16.70 -3.78 20.22
C ILE A 342 17.19 -2.63 19.30
N GLU A 343 18.51 -2.44 19.20
CA GLU A 343 19.12 -1.45 18.30
C GLU A 343 18.88 -1.82 16.82
N LEU A 344 18.97 -3.10 16.46
CA LEU A 344 18.66 -3.61 15.13
C LEU A 344 17.19 -3.39 14.76
N VAL A 345 16.24 -3.73 15.66
CA VAL A 345 14.80 -3.47 15.41
C VAL A 345 14.55 -1.97 15.27
N SER A 346 15.17 -1.14 16.12
CA SER A 346 15.04 0.31 16.02
C SER A 346 15.51 0.85 14.66
N GLU A 347 16.63 0.35 14.13
CA GLU A 347 17.12 0.75 12.80
C GLU A 347 16.22 0.23 11.68
N VAL A 348 15.75 -1.02 11.75
CA VAL A 348 14.79 -1.57 10.78
C VAL A 348 13.51 -0.73 10.76
N THR A 349 13.00 -0.33 11.93
CA THR A 349 11.83 0.52 12.04
C THR A 349 12.03 1.88 11.37
N GLY A 350 13.17 2.54 11.62
CA GLY A 350 13.46 3.85 11.04
C GLY A 350 13.75 3.77 9.53
N SER A 351 14.69 2.91 9.14
CA SER A 351 15.27 2.91 7.79
C SER A 351 14.46 2.09 6.78
N ILE A 352 13.63 1.13 7.22
CA ILE A 352 12.81 0.29 6.34
C ILE A 352 11.33 0.58 6.54
N VAL A 353 10.79 0.28 7.73
CA VAL A 353 9.33 0.31 7.97
C VAL A 353 8.80 1.72 7.80
N ALA A 354 9.31 2.71 8.53
CA ALA A 354 8.82 4.08 8.44
C ALA A 354 9.14 4.74 7.09
N ALA A 355 10.25 4.37 6.46
CA ALA A 355 10.62 4.88 5.15
C ALA A 355 9.69 4.38 4.03
N ALA A 356 9.21 3.13 4.11
CA ALA A 356 8.37 2.51 3.09
C ALA A 356 6.86 2.55 3.40
N SER A 357 6.47 2.62 4.67
CA SER A 357 5.08 2.53 5.13
C SER A 357 4.27 3.77 4.76
N ASN A 358 2.95 3.58 4.67
CA ASN A 358 1.95 4.65 4.54
C ASN A 358 1.19 4.87 5.86
N SER A 359 1.48 4.05 6.87
CA SER A 359 0.73 3.95 8.11
C SER A 359 1.67 3.96 9.32
N PHE A 360 1.12 4.40 10.44
CA PHE A 360 1.75 4.29 11.75
C PHE A 360 1.54 2.88 12.33
N HIS A 361 2.55 2.35 13.03
CA HIS A 361 2.56 0.99 13.61
C HIS A 361 2.61 1.06 15.15
N PRO A 362 1.44 1.11 15.83
CA PRO A 362 1.37 1.37 17.27
C PRO A 362 2.04 0.30 18.12
N GLU A 363 1.84 -0.98 17.79
CA GLU A 363 2.34 -2.10 18.59
C GLU A 363 3.86 -2.17 18.57
N LEU A 364 4.47 -1.90 17.40
CA LEU A 364 5.92 -1.80 17.25
C LEU A 364 6.49 -0.61 18.00
N ALA A 365 5.82 0.55 17.93
CA ALA A 365 6.23 1.74 18.67
C ALA A 365 6.16 1.50 20.19
N ALA A 366 5.11 0.84 20.68
CA ALA A 366 4.95 0.48 22.09
C ALA A 366 6.03 -0.50 22.55
N ALA A 367 6.29 -1.58 21.78
CA ALA A 367 7.33 -2.55 22.11
C ALA A 367 8.73 -1.91 22.16
N LEU A 368 9.02 -0.96 21.26
CA LEU A 368 10.25 -0.19 21.26
C LEU A 368 10.31 0.79 22.45
N ALA A 369 9.23 1.49 22.76
CA ALA A 369 9.18 2.42 23.89
C ALA A 369 9.40 1.70 25.23
N GLU A 370 8.90 0.47 25.36
CA GLU A 370 9.07 -0.36 26.56
C GLU A 370 10.51 -0.85 26.74
N ARG A 371 11.18 -1.29 25.66
CA ARG A 371 12.48 -1.98 25.73
C ARG A 371 13.69 -1.10 25.41
N ALA A 372 13.54 -0.05 24.61
CA ALA A 372 14.67 0.74 24.13
C ALA A 372 15.13 1.80 25.15
N SER A 373 16.45 2.04 25.18
CA SER A 373 17.00 3.12 26.00
C SER A 373 16.55 4.50 25.49
N PRO A 374 16.45 5.54 26.37
CA PRO A 374 16.09 6.90 25.94
C PRO A 374 16.99 7.48 24.85
N ARG A 375 18.28 7.10 24.85
CA ARG A 375 19.23 7.49 23.82
C ARG A 375 18.85 6.90 22.46
N LEU A 376 18.52 5.61 22.43
CA LEU A 376 18.12 4.91 21.20
C LEU A 376 16.79 5.47 20.68
N LEU A 377 15.81 5.71 21.56
CA LEU A 377 14.55 6.37 21.20
C LEU A 377 14.77 7.77 20.63
N GLY A 378 15.72 8.53 21.19
CA GLY A 378 16.13 9.83 20.65
C GLY A 378 16.68 9.74 19.22
N THR A 379 17.55 8.76 18.96
CA THR A 379 18.09 8.48 17.61
C THR A 379 16.99 8.07 16.64
N LEU A 380 16.10 7.15 17.05
CA LEU A 380 14.97 6.70 16.24
C LEU A 380 14.05 7.86 15.87
N LYS A 381 13.65 8.70 16.83
CA LYS A 381 12.84 9.89 16.57
C LYS A 381 13.51 10.83 15.57
N ALA A 382 14.81 11.08 15.73
CA ALA A 382 15.55 11.92 14.79
C ALA A 382 15.59 11.33 13.37
N GLY A 383 15.62 10.00 13.23
CA GLY A 383 15.48 9.30 11.96
C GLY A 383 14.09 9.42 11.36
N LEU A 384 13.05 9.16 12.16
CA LEU A 384 11.64 9.21 11.76
C LEU A 384 11.21 10.59 11.25
N LEU A 385 11.74 11.67 11.83
CA LEU A 385 11.50 13.04 11.35
C LEU A 385 11.99 13.29 9.91
N LYS A 386 12.88 12.42 9.38
CA LYS A 386 13.41 12.51 8.00
C LYS A 386 12.60 11.64 7.04
N VAL A 387 12.29 10.41 7.43
CA VAL A 387 11.83 9.37 6.49
C VAL A 387 10.33 9.04 6.59
N ALA A 388 9.71 9.24 7.76
CA ALA A 388 8.28 8.99 7.94
C ALA A 388 7.47 10.08 7.23
N LEU A 389 6.29 9.69 6.72
CA LEU A 389 5.34 10.63 6.13
C LEU A 389 4.88 11.65 7.17
N PRO A 390 4.71 12.94 6.80
CA PRO A 390 4.20 13.98 7.69
C PRO A 390 3.00 13.55 8.54
N THR A 391 1.98 12.92 7.95
CA THR A 391 0.77 12.44 8.64
C THR A 391 1.05 11.43 9.75
N THR A 392 1.97 10.49 9.51
CA THR A 392 2.32 9.43 10.48
C THR A 392 3.39 9.84 11.50
N ARG A 393 4.18 10.87 11.17
CA ARG A 393 5.38 11.27 11.92
C ARG A 393 5.07 11.69 13.35
N GLU A 394 3.99 12.45 13.55
CA GLU A 394 3.60 12.90 14.88
C GLU A 394 3.17 11.72 15.76
N MET A 395 2.39 10.79 15.21
CA MET A 395 1.95 9.58 15.92
C MET A 395 3.16 8.75 16.37
N TRP A 396 4.14 8.57 15.49
CA TRP A 396 5.41 7.90 15.80
C TRP A 396 6.16 8.58 16.96
N VAL A 397 6.32 9.91 16.91
CA VAL A 397 7.05 10.66 17.94
C VAL A 397 6.32 10.61 19.28
N GLN A 398 4.99 10.72 19.27
CA GLN A 398 4.15 10.62 20.46
C GLN A 398 4.29 9.24 21.11
N ALA A 399 4.10 8.16 20.34
CA ALA A 399 4.17 6.79 20.85
C ALA A 399 5.55 6.40 21.41
N LEU A 400 6.64 6.94 20.85
CA LEU A 400 8.01 6.65 21.30
C LEU A 400 8.48 7.54 22.47
N THR A 401 7.63 8.42 23.00
CA THR A 401 7.95 9.25 24.16
C THR A 401 7.52 8.51 25.42
N THR A 402 8.49 7.89 26.12
CA THR A 402 8.32 7.32 27.47
C THR A 402 7.99 8.40 28.49
N ALA A 403 6.75 8.85 28.44
CA ALA A 403 5.96 9.20 29.61
C ALA A 403 4.82 8.17 29.64
N PRO A 404 4.23 7.82 30.80
CA PRO A 404 2.84 7.40 30.75
C PRO A 404 2.15 8.49 29.92
N ALA A 405 1.45 8.10 28.85
CA ALA A 405 0.84 9.04 27.95
C ALA A 405 0.35 10.26 28.77
N PRO A 406 0.76 11.52 28.48
CA PRO A 406 -0.24 12.55 28.68
C PRO A 406 -1.40 12.00 27.86
N GLU A 407 -2.45 11.56 28.55
CA GLU A 407 -3.62 10.90 27.98
C GLU A 407 -3.78 11.45 26.57
N ALA A 408 -3.73 10.55 25.57
CA ALA A 408 -3.81 10.93 24.17
C ALA A 408 -4.70 12.17 24.08
N PRO A 409 -4.23 13.34 23.60
CA PRO A 409 -5.08 14.52 23.54
C PRO A 409 -6.34 14.01 22.88
N ASP A 410 -7.49 14.02 23.60
CA ASP A 410 -8.70 13.30 23.19
C ASP A 410 -8.80 13.56 21.69
N VAL A 411 -8.43 12.55 20.89
CA VAL A 411 -8.71 12.59 19.47
C VAL A 411 -10.18 12.29 19.55
N ASP A 412 -10.96 13.35 19.74
CA ASP A 412 -12.36 13.41 19.38
C ASP A 412 -12.36 13.18 17.87
N GLY A 413 -12.10 11.93 17.48
CA GLY A 413 -12.43 11.42 16.17
C GLY A 413 -13.93 11.55 16.13
N SER A 414 -14.42 12.65 15.56
CA SER A 414 -15.85 12.92 15.35
C SER A 414 -16.67 12.42 16.54
N ASP A 415 -16.68 13.18 17.64
CA ASP A 415 -17.60 12.97 18.78
C ASP A 415 -19.07 13.26 18.39
N ASP A 416 -19.37 13.27 17.08
CA ASP A 416 -20.71 13.45 16.48
C ASP A 416 -21.70 12.40 16.97
N TYR A 417 -21.22 11.29 17.58
CA TYR A 417 -22.06 10.23 18.12
C TYR A 417 -21.81 9.86 19.61
N GLY A 418 -20.85 10.48 20.32
CA GLY A 418 -20.39 10.04 21.65
C GLY A 418 -20.81 10.87 22.88
N GLY A 419 -21.37 12.07 22.71
CA GLY A 419 -21.71 12.97 23.83
C GLY A 419 -22.98 12.58 24.62
N LEU A 420 -23.01 12.90 25.92
CA LEU A 420 -24.15 12.68 26.82
C LEU A 420 -25.32 13.60 26.42
N GLU A 421 -26.45 12.99 26.08
CA GLU A 421 -27.67 13.74 25.78
C GLU A 421 -28.48 13.96 27.05
N LEU A 422 -28.75 15.23 27.35
CA LEU A 422 -29.62 15.61 28.46
C LEU A 422 -31.07 15.75 27.99
N ARG A 423 -32.04 15.66 28.91
CA ARG A 423 -33.48 15.75 28.64
C ARG A 423 -33.93 17.05 27.98
N ASN A 424 -33.14 18.12 28.15
CA ASN A 424 -33.37 19.41 27.51
C ASN A 424 -32.88 19.47 26.05
N GLY A 425 -32.34 18.37 25.51
CA GLY A 425 -31.79 18.26 24.15
C GLY A 425 -30.36 18.79 24.01
N THR A 426 -29.72 19.28 25.08
CA THR A 426 -28.30 19.66 25.03
C THR A 426 -27.43 18.42 25.09
N ARG A 427 -26.35 18.42 24.30
CA ARG A 427 -25.37 17.35 24.27
C ARG A 427 -24.06 17.81 24.89
N LEU A 428 -23.60 17.11 25.91
CA LEU A 428 -22.34 17.38 26.58
C LEU A 428 -21.26 16.45 26.01
N PRO A 429 -20.13 16.97 25.48
CA PRO A 429 -19.01 16.14 25.08
C PRO A 429 -18.41 15.43 26.30
N ARG A 430 -17.75 14.28 26.09
CA ARG A 430 -17.23 13.44 27.19
C ARG A 430 -16.27 14.22 28.11
N SER A 431 -15.49 15.15 27.56
CA SER A 431 -14.57 16.02 28.30
C SER A 431 -15.29 16.99 29.27
N GLU A 432 -16.50 17.44 28.93
CA GLU A 432 -17.33 18.26 29.84
C GLU A 432 -18.03 17.41 30.88
N VAL A 433 -18.58 16.24 30.51
CA VAL A 433 -19.16 15.30 31.47
C VAL A 433 -18.14 14.92 32.54
N ARG A 434 -16.89 14.67 32.15
CA ARG A 434 -15.76 14.43 33.08
C ARG A 434 -15.53 15.58 34.06
N LYS A 435 -15.65 16.84 33.63
CA LYS A 435 -15.44 18.01 34.51
C LYS A 435 -16.58 18.19 35.51
N VAL A 436 -17.82 17.91 35.09
CA VAL A 436 -19.01 18.13 35.92
C VAL A 436 -19.23 16.98 36.90
N SER A 437 -18.95 15.73 36.53
CA SER A 437 -19.10 14.54 37.38
C SER A 437 -17.92 14.31 38.34
N SER A 438 -17.47 15.35 39.04
CA SER A 438 -16.30 15.27 39.92
C SER A 438 -16.56 14.64 41.30
N ASP A 439 -17.82 14.47 41.67
CA ASP A 439 -18.26 13.88 42.93
C ASP A 439 -19.59 13.12 42.73
N LEU A 440 -20.00 12.32 43.74
CA LEU A 440 -21.17 11.45 43.65
C LEU A 440 -22.50 12.22 43.52
N ASP A 441 -22.63 13.40 44.12
CA ASP A 441 -23.87 14.19 44.05
C ASP A 441 -24.00 14.84 42.67
N SER A 442 -22.90 15.33 42.10
CA SER A 442 -22.83 15.87 40.74
C SER A 442 -23.06 14.77 39.69
N LEU A 443 -22.53 13.56 39.90
CA LEU A 443 -22.81 12.39 39.07
C LEU A 443 -24.30 12.02 39.12
N ARG A 444 -24.91 11.97 40.31
CA ARG A 444 -26.34 11.68 40.50
C ARG A 444 -27.22 12.72 39.80
N ALA A 445 -26.84 13.99 39.86
CA ALA A 445 -27.56 15.07 39.18
C ALA A 445 -27.51 14.91 37.65
N LEU A 446 -26.34 14.56 37.09
CA LEU A 446 -26.18 14.34 35.65
C LEU A 446 -27.00 13.15 35.15
N ILE A 447 -26.98 12.03 35.87
CA ILE A 447 -27.74 10.82 35.51
C ILE A 447 -29.25 11.08 35.56
N ALA A 448 -29.72 11.88 36.53
CA ALA A 448 -31.14 12.25 36.63
C ALA A 448 -31.61 13.10 35.42
N GLU A 449 -30.70 13.89 34.83
CA GLU A 449 -30.95 14.73 33.66
C GLU A 449 -30.64 14.02 32.32
N GLU A 450 -30.16 12.77 32.35
CA GLU A 450 -29.88 11.99 31.14
C GLU A 450 -31.18 11.69 30.36
N SER A 451 -31.11 11.84 29.04
CA SER A 451 -32.16 11.46 28.10
C SER A 451 -32.23 9.94 27.94
N THR A 452 -33.43 9.40 27.72
CA THR A 452 -33.62 7.98 27.40
C THR A 452 -33.03 7.58 26.03
N SER A 453 -32.70 8.54 25.16
CA SER A 453 -32.02 8.33 23.88
C SER A 453 -30.49 8.35 23.97
N SER A 454 -29.93 8.65 25.15
CA SER A 454 -28.49 8.74 25.35
C SER A 454 -27.83 7.36 25.22
N TYR A 455 -26.81 7.27 24.36
CA TYR A 455 -25.92 6.10 24.23
C TYR A 455 -24.57 6.31 24.93
N PHE A 456 -24.53 7.22 25.90
CA PHE A 456 -23.28 7.60 26.57
C PHE A 456 -22.68 6.43 27.37
N ASP A 457 -21.39 6.16 27.16
CA ASP A 457 -20.67 5.15 27.94
C ASP A 457 -20.07 5.78 29.20
N TRP A 458 -20.67 5.45 30.35
CA TRP A 458 -20.27 5.97 31.66
C TRP A 458 -18.98 5.36 32.21
N ILE A 459 -18.61 4.13 31.83
CA ILE A 459 -17.49 3.39 32.44
C ILE A 459 -16.16 4.17 32.38
N PRO A 460 -15.73 4.75 31.25
CA PRO A 460 -14.50 5.53 31.18
C PRO A 460 -14.47 6.77 32.08
N VAL A 461 -15.64 7.34 32.41
CA VAL A 461 -15.75 8.46 33.35
C VAL A 461 -15.62 7.95 34.79
N LEU A 462 -16.26 6.81 35.11
CA LEU A 462 -16.20 6.19 36.42
C LEU A 462 -14.79 5.73 36.80
N ASP A 463 -14.09 5.06 35.87
CA ASP A 463 -12.72 4.58 36.09
C ASP A 463 -11.75 5.71 36.46
N ARG A 464 -12.00 6.91 35.95
CA ARG A 464 -11.13 8.07 36.15
C ARG A 464 -11.52 8.91 37.36
N ASN A 465 -12.75 9.41 37.39
CA ASN A 465 -13.19 10.37 38.41
C ASN A 465 -13.43 9.70 39.76
N PHE A 466 -13.74 8.40 39.76
CA PHE A 466 -14.09 7.65 40.95
C PHE A 466 -13.10 6.52 41.23
N ALA A 467 -11.87 6.62 40.72
CA ALA A 467 -10.78 5.66 40.90
C ALA A 467 -10.42 5.35 42.36
N GLU A 468 -10.73 6.26 43.29
CA GLU A 468 -10.49 6.08 44.73
C GLU A 468 -11.79 5.93 45.56
N ALA A 469 -12.96 6.12 44.94
CA ALA A 469 -14.25 5.98 45.61
C ALA A 469 -14.61 4.51 45.85
N GLN A 470 -15.42 4.21 46.87
CA GLN A 470 -15.93 2.86 47.08
C GLN A 470 -16.88 2.46 45.93
N ALA A 471 -16.61 1.32 45.29
CA ALA A 471 -17.33 0.91 44.08
C ALA A 471 -18.84 0.73 44.34
N HIS A 472 -19.21 0.23 45.52
CA HIS A 472 -20.62 0.09 45.93
C HIS A 472 -21.36 1.43 45.97
N ALA A 473 -20.73 2.48 46.54
CA ALA A 473 -21.35 3.81 46.65
C ALA A 473 -21.54 4.48 45.29
N VAL A 474 -20.67 4.19 44.31
CA VAL A 474 -20.84 4.64 42.92
C VAL A 474 -21.97 3.87 42.25
N ALA A 475 -22.03 2.54 42.41
CA ALA A 475 -23.08 1.71 41.82
C ALA A 475 -24.48 2.07 42.33
N GLU A 476 -24.62 2.44 43.60
CA GLU A 476 -25.89 2.91 44.18
C GLU A 476 -26.49 4.12 43.44
N VAL A 477 -25.66 4.97 42.82
CA VAL A 477 -26.14 6.13 42.06
C VAL A 477 -26.89 5.71 40.80
N PHE A 478 -26.57 4.54 40.24
CA PHE A 478 -27.15 4.04 38.99
C PHE A 478 -28.35 3.13 39.19
N ILE A 479 -28.81 2.90 40.43
CA ILE A 479 -29.98 2.05 40.70
C ILE A 479 -31.22 2.60 39.99
N GLY A 480 -31.92 1.74 39.24
CA GLY A 480 -33.11 2.08 38.46
C GLY A 480 -32.82 2.75 37.12
N THR A 481 -31.55 2.82 36.70
CA THR A 481 -31.14 3.40 35.41
C THR A 481 -30.85 2.31 34.37
N PRO A 482 -30.88 2.62 33.06
CA PRO A 482 -30.49 1.67 32.02
C PRO A 482 -29.07 1.12 32.14
N HIS A 483 -28.18 1.85 32.85
CA HIS A 483 -26.77 1.51 33.01
C HIS A 483 -26.48 0.65 34.25
N GLU A 484 -27.48 0.43 35.11
CA GLU A 484 -27.33 -0.22 36.44
C GLU A 484 -26.54 -1.52 36.37
N ALA A 485 -26.95 -2.45 35.51
CA ALA A 485 -26.31 -3.76 35.41
C ALA A 485 -24.83 -3.66 34.94
N LYS A 486 -24.52 -2.77 34.00
CA LYS A 486 -23.15 -2.54 33.51
C LYS A 486 -22.26 -1.95 34.60
N VAL A 487 -22.77 -1.00 35.39
CA VAL A 487 -22.04 -0.40 36.51
C VAL A 487 -21.86 -1.39 37.67
N LEU A 488 -22.84 -2.26 37.93
CA LEU A 488 -22.71 -3.33 38.92
C LEU A 488 -21.61 -4.34 38.55
N VAL A 489 -21.47 -4.71 37.26
CA VAL A 489 -20.34 -5.53 36.78
C VAL A 489 -19.01 -4.81 37.00
N TRP A 490 -18.90 -3.55 36.58
CA TRP A 490 -17.71 -2.72 36.81
C TRP A 490 -17.32 -2.68 38.30
N ALA A 491 -18.31 -2.49 39.18
CA ALA A 491 -18.09 -2.48 40.62
C ALA A 491 -17.65 -3.85 41.13
N ALA A 492 -18.25 -4.94 40.65
CA ALA A 492 -17.90 -6.29 41.03
C ALA A 492 -16.46 -6.67 40.63
N GLU A 493 -16.00 -6.30 39.43
CA GLU A 493 -14.64 -6.53 38.97
C GLU A 493 -13.61 -5.76 39.80
N ARG A 494 -13.97 -4.56 40.25
CA ARG A 494 -13.11 -3.74 41.11
C ARG A 494 -12.99 -4.29 42.52
N GLU A 495 -14.11 -4.66 43.13
CA GLU A 495 -14.12 -5.31 44.45
C GLU A 495 -13.32 -6.63 44.43
N TYR A 496 -13.38 -7.38 43.32
CA TYR A 496 -12.54 -8.57 43.13
C TYR A 496 -11.05 -8.24 43.12
N ARG A 497 -10.62 -7.22 42.35
CA ARG A 497 -9.21 -6.77 42.31
C ARG A 497 -8.69 -6.31 43.66
N GLU A 498 -9.55 -5.74 44.50
CA GLU A 498 -9.24 -5.29 45.86
C GLU A 498 -9.30 -6.44 46.89
N GLY A 499 -9.56 -7.67 46.45
CA GLY A 499 -9.61 -8.87 47.29
C GLY A 499 -10.92 -9.05 48.08
N ARG A 500 -11.94 -8.23 47.83
CA ARG A 500 -13.25 -8.27 48.49
C ARG A 500 -14.21 -9.21 47.76
N ILE A 501 -13.89 -10.51 47.83
CA ILE A 501 -14.59 -11.56 47.07
C ILE A 501 -16.10 -11.59 47.32
N GLN A 502 -16.55 -11.51 48.57
CA GLN A 502 -17.99 -11.61 48.89
C GLN A 502 -18.79 -10.45 48.29
N SER A 503 -18.29 -9.21 48.40
CA SER A 503 -18.93 -8.03 47.81
C SER A 503 -18.97 -8.11 46.28
N SER A 504 -17.90 -8.63 45.66
CA SER A 504 -17.88 -8.91 44.22
C SER A 504 -18.95 -9.91 43.80
N GLN A 505 -19.13 -10.99 44.55
CA GLN A 505 -20.16 -12.01 44.28
C GLN A 505 -21.59 -11.43 44.36
N GLU A 506 -21.87 -10.63 45.40
CA GLU A 506 -23.18 -10.00 45.59
C GLU A 506 -23.52 -9.01 44.45
N LEU A 507 -22.56 -8.18 44.07
CA LEU A 507 -22.71 -7.22 42.98
C LEU A 507 -22.90 -7.91 41.62
N ALA A 508 -22.05 -8.89 41.28
CA ALA A 508 -22.16 -9.63 40.03
C ALA A 508 -23.44 -10.48 39.97
N GLY A 509 -23.88 -11.05 41.09
CA GLY A 509 -25.16 -11.78 41.18
C GLY A 509 -26.36 -10.88 40.94
N THR A 510 -26.32 -9.65 41.46
CA THR A 510 -27.36 -8.64 41.23
C THR A 510 -27.35 -8.18 39.77
N ALA A 511 -26.16 -7.93 39.20
CA ALA A 511 -26.02 -7.60 37.78
C ALA A 511 -26.61 -8.69 36.87
N LEU A 512 -26.32 -9.97 37.16
CA LEU A 512 -26.84 -11.11 36.40
C LEU A 512 -28.36 -11.23 36.45
N ALA A 513 -28.97 -10.87 37.58
CA ALA A 513 -30.44 -10.89 37.74
C ALA A 513 -31.12 -9.78 36.94
N LEU A 514 -30.45 -8.64 36.76
CA LEU A 514 -30.94 -7.48 36.00
C LEU A 514 -30.64 -7.59 34.50
N ALA A 515 -29.55 -8.26 34.12
CA ALA A 515 -29.11 -8.37 32.74
C ALA A 515 -30.04 -9.27 31.91
N PRO A 516 -30.53 -8.80 30.76
CA PRO A 516 -31.39 -9.60 29.88
C PRO A 516 -30.59 -10.76 29.27
N LEU A 517 -31.29 -11.80 28.80
CA LEU A 517 -30.66 -13.03 28.33
C LEU A 517 -29.84 -12.80 27.05
N ASP A 518 -30.27 -11.88 26.18
CA ASP A 518 -29.58 -11.50 24.94
C ASP A 518 -28.25 -10.76 25.19
N ALA A 519 -28.01 -10.25 26.40
CA ALA A 519 -26.76 -9.59 26.81
C ALA A 519 -25.57 -10.58 27.03
N TRP A 520 -25.66 -11.76 26.43
CA TRP A 520 -24.54 -12.66 26.17
C TRP A 520 -23.75 -12.26 24.93
N SER A 521 -24.39 -11.63 23.94
CA SER A 521 -23.78 -11.20 22.67
C SER A 521 -23.26 -9.76 22.77
N SER A 522 -22.08 -9.51 22.21
CA SER A 522 -21.49 -8.17 22.08
C SER A 522 -22.43 -7.16 21.39
N VAL A 523 -23.28 -7.62 20.46
CA VAL A 523 -24.26 -6.79 19.72
C VAL A 523 -25.31 -6.14 20.65
N ARG A 524 -25.65 -6.80 21.76
CA ARG A 524 -26.66 -6.35 22.73
C ARG A 524 -26.05 -5.87 24.06
N GLY A 525 -24.72 -5.82 24.12
CA GLY A 525 -23.95 -5.53 25.33
C GLY A 525 -23.62 -6.81 26.10
N THR A 526 -22.41 -6.89 26.64
CA THR A 526 -21.82 -8.11 27.21
C THR A 526 -22.11 -8.32 28.70
N VAL A 527 -22.99 -7.51 29.28
CA VAL A 527 -23.17 -7.40 30.74
C VAL A 527 -23.50 -8.74 31.40
N ARG A 528 -24.33 -9.58 30.78
CA ARG A 528 -24.67 -10.90 31.34
C ARG A 528 -23.46 -11.83 31.34
N ARG A 529 -22.72 -11.86 30.22
CA ARG A 529 -21.48 -12.63 30.06
C ARG A 529 -20.42 -12.19 31.07
N ASP A 530 -20.21 -10.88 31.22
CA ASP A 530 -19.22 -10.33 32.15
C ASP A 530 -19.58 -10.61 33.62
N ALA A 531 -20.86 -10.49 33.99
CA ALA A 531 -21.33 -10.85 35.33
C ALA A 531 -21.08 -12.34 35.65
N ILE A 532 -21.35 -13.22 34.69
CA ILE A 532 -21.07 -14.66 34.82
C ILE A 532 -19.57 -14.93 34.94
N ARG A 533 -18.74 -14.27 34.12
CA ARG A 533 -17.28 -14.37 34.21
C ARG A 533 -16.77 -14.03 35.62
N VAL A 534 -17.26 -12.93 36.20
CA VAL A 534 -16.91 -12.55 37.58
C VAL A 534 -17.39 -13.59 38.59
N LEU A 535 -18.63 -14.09 38.47
CA LEU A 535 -19.17 -15.10 39.39
C LEU A 535 -18.41 -16.42 39.32
N VAL A 536 -17.99 -16.86 38.13
CA VAL A 536 -17.15 -18.05 37.94
C VAL A 536 -15.76 -17.82 38.55
N THR A 537 -15.15 -16.66 38.27
CA THR A 537 -13.82 -16.30 38.79
C THR A 537 -13.80 -16.22 40.32
N CYS A 538 -14.86 -15.68 40.93
CA CYS A 538 -15.03 -15.59 42.38
C CYS A 538 -15.50 -16.91 43.02
N GLY A 539 -15.75 -17.97 42.23
CA GLY A 539 -16.23 -19.27 42.71
C GLY A 539 -17.69 -19.32 43.18
N ALA A 540 -18.49 -18.27 42.92
CA ALA A 540 -19.92 -18.24 43.23
C ALA A 540 -20.79 -18.94 42.19
N MET A 541 -20.26 -19.16 40.98
CA MET A 541 -20.88 -19.95 39.93
C MET A 541 -19.92 -21.04 39.44
N THR A 542 -20.45 -22.22 39.15
CA THR A 542 -19.64 -23.29 38.52
C THR A 542 -19.58 -23.09 37.01
N PRO A 543 -18.51 -23.53 36.32
CA PRO A 543 -18.45 -23.55 34.86
C PRO A 543 -19.67 -24.22 34.21
N THR A 544 -20.17 -25.31 34.81
CA THR A 544 -21.38 -25.99 34.35
C THR A 544 -22.62 -25.11 34.46
N GLY A 545 -22.75 -24.33 35.54
CA GLY A 545 -23.85 -23.37 35.70
C GLY A 545 -23.80 -22.25 34.66
N ALA A 546 -22.60 -21.73 34.37
CA ALA A 546 -22.40 -20.75 33.32
C ALA A 546 -22.76 -21.31 31.93
N ALA A 547 -22.34 -22.55 31.64
CA ALA A 547 -22.67 -23.24 30.39
C ALA A 547 -24.18 -23.48 30.23
N GLN A 548 -24.89 -23.81 31.32
CA GLN A 548 -26.35 -23.96 31.30
C GLN A 548 -27.06 -22.64 30.96
N ASP A 549 -26.58 -21.52 31.50
CA ASP A 549 -27.12 -20.20 31.19
C ASP A 549 -26.87 -19.82 29.72
N PHE A 550 -25.67 -20.13 29.20
CA PHE A 550 -25.36 -19.94 27.78
C PHE A 550 -26.23 -20.81 26.87
N VAL A 551 -26.43 -22.09 27.19
CA VAL A 551 -27.34 -22.98 26.43
C VAL A 551 -28.74 -22.42 26.41
N ARG A 552 -29.21 -21.87 27.54
CA ARG A 552 -30.51 -21.19 27.60
C ARG A 552 -30.55 -19.99 26.66
N PHE A 553 -29.52 -19.15 26.63
CA PHE A 553 -29.43 -18.05 25.68
C PHE A 553 -29.49 -18.51 24.21
N VAL A 554 -28.66 -19.48 23.80
CA VAL A 554 -28.66 -19.99 22.42
C VAL A 554 -30.02 -20.61 22.05
N THR A 555 -30.70 -21.21 23.03
CA THR A 555 -32.01 -21.87 22.83
C THR A 555 -33.19 -20.91 22.90
N GLU A 556 -33.12 -19.77 23.58
CA GLU A 556 -34.26 -18.83 23.70
C GLU A 556 -34.10 -17.61 22.77
N GLU A 557 -32.86 -17.23 22.46
CA GLU A 557 -32.50 -16.01 21.70
C GLU A 557 -31.81 -16.37 20.37
N HIS A 558 -32.46 -17.23 19.58
CA HIS A 558 -31.86 -17.87 18.40
C HIS A 558 -31.24 -16.90 17.38
N TRP A 559 -31.82 -15.70 17.22
CA TRP A 559 -31.33 -14.69 16.29
C TRP A 559 -29.91 -14.23 16.62
N TYR A 560 -29.65 -13.92 17.88
CA TYR A 560 -28.34 -13.44 18.34
C TYR A 560 -27.30 -14.56 18.44
N SER A 561 -27.74 -15.82 18.55
CA SER A 561 -26.83 -16.97 18.60
C SER A 561 -25.99 -17.13 17.31
N SER A 562 -26.54 -16.71 16.17
CA SER A 562 -25.83 -16.72 14.87
C SER A 562 -24.68 -15.71 14.77
N MET A 563 -24.60 -14.77 15.71
CA MET A 563 -23.59 -13.69 15.75
C MET A 563 -22.49 -13.95 16.79
N LEU A 564 -22.40 -15.17 17.35
CA LEU A 564 -21.45 -15.50 18.42
C LEU A 564 -20.07 -15.96 17.92
N ASN A 565 -19.90 -16.12 16.61
CA ASN A 565 -18.65 -16.59 16.02
C ASN A 565 -17.45 -15.67 16.32
N THR A 566 -17.68 -14.38 16.58
CA THR A 566 -16.64 -13.43 17.02
C THR A 566 -16.39 -13.44 18.53
N ASP A 567 -17.33 -13.98 19.32
CA ASP A 567 -17.35 -13.88 20.79
C ASP A 567 -16.84 -15.17 21.48
N VAL A 568 -16.46 -16.19 20.71
CA VAL A 568 -16.19 -17.57 21.19
C VAL A 568 -15.21 -17.62 22.37
N ASP A 569 -14.09 -16.90 22.31
CA ASP A 569 -13.12 -16.90 23.41
C ASP A 569 -13.63 -16.21 24.66
N GLU A 570 -14.40 -15.12 24.51
CA GLU A 570 -14.97 -14.42 25.66
C GLU A 570 -16.04 -15.27 26.33
N ILE A 571 -16.73 -16.10 25.56
CA ILE A 571 -17.66 -17.12 26.06
C ILE A 571 -16.89 -18.20 26.84
N PHE A 572 -15.80 -18.76 26.30
CA PHE A 572 -14.97 -19.72 27.02
C PHE A 572 -14.32 -19.12 28.28
N ALA A 573 -13.86 -17.87 28.22
CA ALA A 573 -13.34 -17.14 29.37
C ALA A 573 -14.42 -16.96 30.45
N ALA A 574 -15.68 -16.69 30.07
CA ALA A 574 -16.79 -16.63 31.01
C ALA A 574 -17.05 -17.98 31.71
N PHE A 575 -16.74 -19.11 31.06
CA PHE A 575 -16.79 -20.44 31.67
C PHE A 575 -15.56 -20.76 32.52
N GLY A 576 -14.51 -19.94 32.49
CA GLY A 576 -13.23 -20.24 33.14
C GLY A 576 -12.45 -21.37 32.48
N VAL A 577 -12.63 -21.56 31.17
CA VAL A 577 -11.94 -22.60 30.38
C VAL A 577 -10.71 -22.02 29.71
N ASP A 578 -9.57 -22.70 29.85
CA ASP A 578 -8.33 -22.37 29.12
C ASP A 578 -8.35 -23.00 27.71
N THR A 579 -8.42 -22.15 26.68
CA THR A 579 -8.48 -22.56 25.26
C THR A 579 -7.09 -22.78 24.64
N SER A 580 -6.00 -22.60 25.38
CA SER A 580 -4.63 -22.77 24.85
C SER A 580 -4.22 -24.23 24.55
N GLY A 581 -5.08 -25.21 24.81
CA GLY A 581 -4.82 -26.62 24.55
C GLY A 581 -4.91 -26.99 23.06
N SER A 582 -4.04 -27.88 22.58
CA SER A 582 -4.03 -28.32 21.16
C SER A 582 -5.34 -28.98 20.69
N GLY A 583 -6.06 -29.67 21.57
CA GLY A 583 -7.33 -30.33 21.21
C GLY A 583 -8.45 -29.36 20.78
N TYR A 584 -8.40 -28.10 21.23
CA TYR A 584 -9.32 -27.06 20.74
C TYR A 584 -8.97 -26.63 19.32
N TRP A 585 -7.67 -26.51 19.02
CA TRP A 585 -7.22 -26.23 17.66
C TRP A 585 -7.61 -27.36 16.70
N GLU A 586 -7.47 -28.63 17.07
CA GLU A 586 -7.91 -29.77 16.23
C GLU A 586 -9.39 -29.66 15.84
N THR A 587 -10.25 -29.26 16.78
CA THR A 587 -11.69 -29.06 16.53
C THR A 587 -11.95 -27.87 15.60
N VAL A 588 -11.26 -26.74 15.83
CA VAL A 588 -11.33 -25.58 14.93
C VAL A 588 -10.84 -25.96 13.54
N ARG A 589 -9.73 -26.69 13.46
CA ARG A 589 -9.10 -27.12 12.22
C ARG A 589 -10.03 -27.98 11.37
N GLU A 590 -10.75 -28.93 11.97
CA GLU A 590 -11.79 -29.75 11.31
C GLU A 590 -12.93 -28.87 10.76
N TYR A 591 -13.41 -27.92 11.57
CA TYR A 591 -14.44 -26.98 11.15
C TYR A 591 -13.99 -26.11 9.95
N LEU A 592 -12.74 -25.64 9.97
CA LEU A 592 -12.18 -24.87 8.87
C LEU A 592 -11.91 -25.69 7.62
N GLU A 593 -11.59 -26.98 7.79
CA GLU A 593 -11.46 -27.93 6.68
C GLU A 593 -12.78 -28.04 5.92
N ALA A 594 -13.89 -28.16 6.64
CA ALA A 594 -15.23 -28.17 6.05
C ALA A 594 -15.56 -26.83 5.37
N LEU A 595 -15.22 -25.70 5.97
CA LEU A 595 -15.44 -24.37 5.36
C LEU A 595 -14.58 -24.10 4.12
N SER A 596 -13.40 -24.71 4.04
CA SER A 596 -12.45 -24.55 2.94
C SER A 596 -12.57 -25.63 1.86
N GLU A 597 -13.50 -26.59 2.00
CA GLU A 597 -13.68 -27.71 1.05
C GLU A 597 -13.92 -27.22 -0.39
N ASN A 598 -14.58 -26.07 -0.55
CA ASN A 598 -14.89 -25.47 -1.84
C ASN A 598 -13.80 -24.50 -2.35
N LEU A 599 -12.70 -24.29 -1.59
CA LEU A 599 -11.61 -23.41 -2.00
C LEU A 599 -10.55 -24.16 -2.79
N GLU A 600 -10.15 -23.59 -3.92
CA GLU A 600 -8.94 -24.03 -4.62
C GLU A 600 -7.71 -23.45 -3.91
N LEU A 601 -7.07 -24.27 -3.08
CA LEU A 601 -5.90 -23.83 -2.32
C LEU A 601 -4.66 -23.70 -3.22
N PRO A 602 -3.92 -22.57 -3.15
CA PRO A 602 -2.68 -22.37 -3.90
C PRO A 602 -1.62 -23.44 -3.52
N PRO A 603 -0.55 -23.62 -4.31
CA PRO A 603 0.52 -24.54 -3.98
C PRO A 603 1.13 -24.20 -2.60
N PRO A 604 1.58 -25.21 -1.83
CA PRO A 604 2.14 -24.96 -0.51
C PRO A 604 3.36 -24.04 -0.57
N PRO A 605 3.68 -23.32 0.53
CA PRO A 605 4.88 -22.50 0.60
C PRO A 605 6.12 -23.32 0.22
N GLU A 606 6.84 -22.87 -0.80
CA GLU A 606 8.12 -23.48 -1.17
C GLU A 606 9.20 -23.14 -0.12
N ALA A 607 10.36 -23.78 -0.24
CA ALA A 607 11.52 -23.42 0.59
C ALA A 607 11.83 -21.91 0.47
N PRO A 608 12.35 -21.27 1.54
CA PRO A 608 12.51 -19.82 1.59
C PRO A 608 13.26 -19.29 0.36
N MET A 609 12.66 -18.39 -0.42
CA MET A 609 13.25 -17.91 -1.67
C MET A 609 14.12 -16.67 -1.45
N LEU A 610 15.10 -16.42 -2.32
CA LEU A 610 15.87 -15.16 -2.28
C LEU A 610 15.02 -13.95 -2.71
N LYS A 611 14.11 -14.15 -3.69
CA LYS A 611 13.21 -13.11 -4.24
C LYS A 611 11.76 -13.42 -3.91
N TRP A 612 11.52 -13.65 -2.63
CA TRP A 612 10.25 -14.11 -2.07
C TRP A 612 9.06 -13.21 -2.39
N TRP A 613 9.26 -11.93 -2.68
CA TRP A 613 8.19 -11.00 -3.07
C TRP A 613 7.64 -11.23 -4.49
N LEU A 614 8.20 -12.17 -5.27
CA LEU A 614 7.73 -12.47 -6.62
C LEU A 614 6.82 -13.70 -6.62
N SER A 615 5.72 -13.61 -7.38
CA SER A 615 4.87 -14.77 -7.68
C SER A 615 5.51 -15.75 -8.69
N ALA A 616 6.50 -15.29 -9.48
CA ALA A 616 7.24 -16.13 -10.41
C ALA A 616 8.50 -16.72 -9.75
N THR A 617 8.74 -18.02 -9.95
CA THR A 617 9.90 -18.71 -9.38
C THR A 617 11.20 -18.26 -10.07
N VAL A 618 12.02 -17.51 -9.34
CA VAL A 618 13.38 -17.10 -9.75
C VAL A 618 14.41 -17.97 -9.01
N PRO A 619 15.56 -18.33 -9.63
CA PRO A 619 16.56 -19.18 -8.98
C PRO A 619 17.08 -18.63 -7.65
N GLY A 620 17.28 -19.53 -6.67
CA GLY A 620 17.95 -19.27 -5.39
C GLY A 620 17.04 -19.47 -4.17
N GLN A 621 17.54 -20.21 -3.17
CA GLN A 621 16.79 -20.58 -1.95
C GLN A 621 17.66 -20.38 -0.71
N ARG A 622 17.11 -19.72 0.33
CA ARG A 622 17.73 -19.57 1.64
C ARG A 622 17.62 -20.86 2.45
N SER A 623 18.51 -20.97 3.44
CA SER A 623 18.50 -22.08 4.39
C SER A 623 17.17 -22.16 5.15
N ALA A 624 16.55 -23.34 5.15
CA ALA A 624 15.33 -23.63 5.92
C ALA A 624 15.62 -23.96 7.40
N SER A 625 16.82 -23.66 7.90
CA SER A 625 17.18 -23.97 9.29
C SER A 625 16.32 -23.20 10.29
N PRO A 626 15.94 -23.81 11.44
CA PRO A 626 15.26 -23.11 12.52
C PRO A 626 16.02 -21.86 12.98
N LEU A 627 15.27 -20.85 13.46
CA LEU A 627 15.82 -19.57 13.90
C LEU A 627 15.32 -19.22 15.30
N THR A 628 16.17 -18.54 16.07
CA THR A 628 15.71 -17.76 17.23
C THR A 628 15.07 -16.45 16.77
N ALA A 629 14.34 -15.76 17.65
CA ALA A 629 13.74 -14.46 17.32
C ALA A 629 14.78 -13.42 16.88
N ASP A 630 15.93 -13.33 17.56
CA ASP A 630 17.03 -12.42 17.22
C ASP A 630 17.61 -12.74 15.82
N GLN A 631 17.76 -14.03 15.50
CA GLN A 631 18.21 -14.47 14.18
C GLN A 631 17.17 -14.20 13.09
N ALA A 632 15.87 -14.30 13.42
CA ALA A 632 14.78 -13.97 12.51
C ALA A 632 14.72 -12.46 12.22
N ILE A 633 14.95 -11.59 13.20
CA ILE A 633 15.07 -10.14 12.98
C ILE A 633 16.25 -9.84 12.03
N ALA A 634 17.41 -10.45 12.25
CA ALA A 634 18.58 -10.28 11.39
C ALA A 634 18.36 -10.83 9.97
N GLU A 635 17.67 -11.97 9.85
CA GLU A 635 17.32 -12.55 8.55
C GLU A 635 16.29 -11.72 7.80
N LEU A 636 15.28 -11.19 8.51
CA LEU A 636 14.31 -10.24 7.99
C LEU A 636 15.01 -8.97 7.49
N ALA A 637 16.02 -8.45 8.18
CA ALA A 637 16.81 -7.34 7.64
C ALA A 637 17.57 -7.78 6.37
N ALA A 638 18.33 -8.87 6.42
CA ALA A 638 19.22 -9.29 5.32
C ALA A 638 18.46 -9.67 4.02
N MET A 639 17.30 -10.31 4.11
CA MET A 639 16.53 -10.76 2.94
C MET A 639 15.99 -9.61 2.07
N HIS A 640 16.00 -8.37 2.56
CA HIS A 640 15.57 -7.18 1.82
C HIS A 640 16.68 -6.48 1.03
N LEU A 641 17.94 -6.97 1.07
CA LEU A 641 19.08 -6.37 0.34
C LEU A 641 18.92 -6.34 -1.19
N THR A 642 18.02 -7.16 -1.72
CA THR A 642 17.67 -7.22 -3.15
C THR A 642 16.21 -6.86 -3.42
N HIS A 643 15.52 -6.29 -2.42
CA HIS A 643 14.14 -5.82 -2.58
C HIS A 643 14.05 -4.79 -3.73
N PRO A 644 12.98 -4.82 -4.55
CA PRO A 644 12.89 -3.97 -5.74
C PRO A 644 12.69 -2.50 -5.40
N ALA A 645 11.99 -2.15 -4.30
CA ALA A 645 11.82 -0.76 -3.89
C ALA A 645 13.14 -0.13 -3.38
N TRP A 646 13.52 1.03 -3.95
CA TRP A 646 14.74 1.76 -3.55
C TRP A 646 14.80 2.08 -2.06
N ALA A 647 13.69 2.57 -1.49
CA ALA A 647 13.62 2.95 -0.09
C ALA A 647 13.94 1.78 0.84
N VAL A 648 13.42 0.58 0.52
CA VAL A 648 13.68 -0.64 1.29
C VAL A 648 15.12 -1.12 1.08
N ARG A 649 15.62 -1.12 -0.17
CA ARG A 649 16.97 -1.60 -0.50
C ARG A 649 18.06 -0.76 0.16
N GLU A 650 17.98 0.57 0.05
CA GLU A 650 18.95 1.48 0.67
C GLU A 650 18.81 1.52 2.18
N GLY A 651 17.58 1.49 2.70
CA GLY A 651 17.30 1.36 4.13
C GLY A 651 17.89 0.08 4.71
N THR A 652 17.80 -1.03 3.99
CA THR A 652 18.40 -2.31 4.39
C THR A 652 19.93 -2.23 4.40
N ALA A 653 20.54 -1.61 3.38
CA ALA A 653 21.99 -1.41 3.37
C ALA A 653 22.46 -0.57 4.56
N GLU A 654 21.69 0.46 4.97
CA GLU A 654 21.95 1.28 6.15
C GLU A 654 21.94 0.46 7.45
N VAL A 655 20.89 -0.35 7.64
CA VAL A 655 20.76 -1.27 8.79
C VAL A 655 21.93 -2.25 8.83
N VAL A 656 22.21 -2.94 7.71
CA VAL A 656 23.25 -3.98 7.63
C VAL A 656 24.63 -3.38 7.85
N VAL A 657 24.97 -2.26 7.22
CA VAL A 657 26.28 -1.60 7.41
C VAL A 657 26.46 -1.13 8.85
N SER A 658 25.42 -0.56 9.45
CA SER A 658 25.44 -0.13 10.86
C SER A 658 25.67 -1.31 11.81
N ALA A 659 24.93 -2.41 11.61
CA ALA A 659 25.07 -3.64 12.40
C ALA A 659 26.45 -4.30 12.24
N LEU A 660 27.00 -4.32 11.03
CA LEU A 660 28.36 -4.82 10.77
C LEU A 660 29.43 -3.97 11.47
N LYS A 661 29.29 -2.64 11.47
CA LYS A 661 30.20 -1.72 12.19
C LYS A 661 30.15 -1.94 13.72
N ARG A 662 29.01 -2.36 14.25
CA ARG A 662 28.84 -2.77 15.66
C ARG A 662 29.33 -4.19 15.96
N GLY A 663 29.63 -5.00 14.95
CA GLY A 663 30.04 -6.39 15.12
C GLY A 663 28.88 -7.36 15.42
N SER A 664 27.70 -7.10 14.86
CA SER A 664 26.52 -7.97 15.00
C SER A 664 26.79 -9.37 14.43
N LYS A 665 26.81 -10.39 15.30
CA LYS A 665 26.93 -11.78 14.88
C LYS A 665 25.67 -12.29 14.17
N ALA A 666 24.49 -11.88 14.63
CA ALA A 666 23.22 -12.30 14.04
C ALA A 666 23.11 -11.86 12.57
N VAL A 667 23.54 -10.63 12.26
CA VAL A 667 23.60 -10.13 10.88
C VAL A 667 24.68 -10.83 10.07
N VAL A 668 25.86 -11.10 10.63
CA VAL A 668 26.89 -11.91 9.94
C VAL A 668 26.35 -13.29 9.55
N ASP A 669 25.71 -13.99 10.49
CA ASP A 669 25.13 -15.32 10.25
C ASP A 669 24.00 -15.25 9.19
N ALA A 670 23.18 -14.19 9.20
CA ALA A 670 22.13 -13.96 8.21
C ALA A 670 22.70 -13.72 6.80
N LEU A 671 23.79 -12.95 6.67
CA LEU A 671 24.47 -12.73 5.39
C LEU A 671 25.11 -14.02 4.84
N ILE A 672 25.64 -14.88 5.72
CA ILE A 672 26.17 -16.19 5.34
C ILE A 672 25.04 -17.10 4.84
N ARG A 673 23.89 -17.15 5.54
CA ARG A 673 22.72 -17.91 5.07
C ARG A 673 22.17 -17.41 3.74
N LEU A 674 22.22 -16.08 3.51
CA LEU A 674 21.85 -15.47 2.23
C LEU A 674 22.84 -15.83 1.11
N PHE A 675 24.10 -16.09 1.45
CA PHE A 675 25.17 -16.45 0.52
C PHE A 675 25.21 -17.95 0.16
N ASP A 676 25.09 -18.83 1.14
CA ASP A 676 25.16 -20.30 0.97
C ASP A 676 24.03 -20.84 0.05
N ALA A 677 22.98 -20.03 -0.11
CA ALA A 677 21.77 -20.18 -0.92
C ALA A 677 21.91 -20.24 -2.46
N ALA A 678 23.09 -20.55 -3.00
CA ALA A 678 23.40 -20.37 -4.43
C ALA A 678 23.10 -18.94 -4.94
N ALA A 679 23.59 -17.93 -4.19
CA ALA A 679 23.34 -16.51 -4.44
C ALA A 679 23.60 -16.07 -5.90
N THR A 680 22.65 -15.31 -6.44
CA THR A 680 22.77 -14.61 -7.72
C THR A 680 23.74 -13.42 -7.61
N ASP A 681 24.21 -12.89 -8.75
CA ASP A 681 25.20 -11.81 -8.77
C ASP A 681 24.71 -10.52 -8.08
N ASP A 682 23.42 -10.19 -8.19
CA ASP A 682 22.82 -9.04 -7.52
C ASP A 682 22.83 -9.17 -5.99
N VAL A 683 22.59 -10.38 -5.46
CA VAL A 683 22.70 -10.68 -4.03
C VAL A 683 24.16 -10.54 -3.58
N LEU A 684 25.09 -11.16 -4.30
CA LEU A 684 26.52 -11.08 -4.00
C LEU A 684 27.05 -9.65 -4.03
N GLU A 685 26.63 -8.86 -5.02
CA GLU A 685 27.02 -7.46 -5.13
C GLU A 685 26.49 -6.64 -3.93
N SER A 686 25.20 -6.75 -3.60
CA SER A 686 24.62 -6.02 -2.45
C SER A 686 25.33 -6.38 -1.14
N VAL A 687 25.60 -7.67 -0.89
CA VAL A 687 26.33 -8.12 0.31
C VAL A 687 27.77 -7.60 0.31
N ALA A 688 28.48 -7.70 -0.81
CA ALA A 688 29.85 -7.22 -0.94
C ALA A 688 29.95 -5.70 -0.75
N SER A 689 28.97 -4.93 -1.25
CA SER A 689 28.90 -3.48 -1.06
C SER A 689 28.74 -3.12 0.42
N CYS A 690 27.87 -3.83 1.15
CA CYS A 690 27.71 -3.62 2.59
C CYS A 690 28.99 -3.96 3.37
N LEU A 691 29.66 -5.06 3.03
CA LEU A 691 30.94 -5.44 3.66
C LEU A 691 32.03 -4.40 3.38
N ALA A 692 32.12 -3.89 2.14
CA ALA A 692 33.07 -2.85 1.78
C ALA A 692 32.81 -1.55 2.55
N ALA A 693 31.53 -1.16 2.70
CA ALA A 693 31.13 0.08 3.40
C ALA A 693 31.25 0.00 4.91
N ALA A 694 31.09 -1.19 5.49
CA ALA A 694 31.34 -1.44 6.90
C ALA A 694 32.83 -1.32 7.26
N GLY A 695 33.74 -1.53 6.30
CA GLY A 695 35.18 -1.54 6.51
C GLY A 695 35.67 -2.88 7.10
N PRO A 696 36.78 -2.91 7.85
CA PRO A 696 37.38 -4.15 8.34
C PRO A 696 36.56 -4.80 9.47
N VAL A 697 35.52 -5.55 9.11
CA VAL A 697 34.79 -6.43 10.05
C VAL A 697 35.65 -7.66 10.36
N ARG A 698 36.02 -7.88 11.63
CA ARG A 698 36.89 -9.00 12.03
C ARG A 698 36.05 -10.19 12.49
N ASP A 699 35.47 -10.90 11.54
CA ASP A 699 34.78 -12.17 11.79
C ASP A 699 35.26 -13.24 10.79
N ALA A 700 35.84 -14.32 11.30
CA ALA A 700 36.38 -15.42 10.49
C ALA A 700 35.28 -16.19 9.74
N ALA A 701 34.02 -16.11 10.20
CA ALA A 701 32.90 -16.73 9.51
C ALA A 701 32.65 -16.10 8.12
N LEU A 702 33.11 -14.86 7.90
CA LEU A 702 33.02 -14.18 6.61
C LEU A 702 34.13 -14.57 5.62
N ASP A 703 35.17 -15.31 6.03
CA ASP A 703 36.32 -15.62 5.19
C ASP A 703 35.95 -16.35 3.88
N PRO A 704 35.05 -17.37 3.88
CA PRO A 704 34.60 -18.02 2.64
C PRO A 704 33.90 -17.04 1.68
N LEU A 705 33.05 -16.17 2.22
CA LEU A 705 32.35 -15.14 1.46
C LEU A 705 33.34 -14.13 0.86
N ARG A 706 34.30 -13.63 1.66
CA ARG A 706 35.37 -12.73 1.19
C ARG A 706 36.21 -13.35 0.08
N ALA A 707 36.58 -14.62 0.23
CA ALA A 707 37.34 -15.35 -0.78
C ALA A 707 36.56 -15.47 -2.10
N ARG A 708 35.25 -15.72 -2.02
CA ARG A 708 34.39 -15.78 -3.21
C ARG A 708 34.22 -14.43 -3.90
N ILE A 709 34.05 -13.34 -3.13
CA ILE A 709 34.02 -11.97 -3.67
C ILE A 709 35.35 -11.65 -4.38
N ALA A 710 36.49 -11.90 -3.73
CA ALA A 710 37.82 -11.59 -4.25
C ALA A 710 38.20 -12.40 -5.51
N THR A 711 37.53 -13.53 -5.76
CA THR A 711 37.80 -14.40 -6.92
C THR A 711 36.70 -14.38 -8.00
N HIS A 712 35.65 -13.57 -7.77
CA HIS A 712 34.47 -13.51 -8.62
C HIS A 712 34.80 -13.07 -10.05
N ARG A 713 34.09 -13.59 -11.07
CA ARG A 713 34.38 -13.27 -12.46
C ARG A 713 33.99 -11.84 -12.84
N SER A 714 32.85 -11.35 -12.34
CA SER A 714 32.47 -9.94 -12.49
C SER A 714 33.43 -9.02 -11.72
N MET A 715 34.05 -8.06 -12.43
CA MET A 715 34.96 -7.09 -11.84
C MET A 715 34.25 -6.08 -10.92
N VAL A 716 32.95 -5.85 -11.13
CA VAL A 716 32.12 -5.01 -10.24
C VAL A 716 32.11 -5.60 -8.83
N ILE A 717 31.83 -6.91 -8.71
CA ILE A 717 31.83 -7.63 -7.44
C ILE A 717 33.26 -7.77 -6.90
N ARG A 718 34.22 -8.17 -7.75
CA ARG A 718 35.60 -8.40 -7.31
C ARG A 718 36.24 -7.16 -6.69
N ARG A 719 35.99 -5.98 -7.27
CA ARG A 719 36.52 -4.71 -6.77
C ARG A 719 36.04 -4.37 -5.36
N LEU A 720 34.87 -4.85 -4.94
CA LEU A 720 34.36 -4.61 -3.58
C LEU A 720 35.23 -5.29 -2.50
N SER A 721 36.02 -6.31 -2.86
CA SER A 721 37.01 -6.91 -1.93
C SER A 721 38.21 -6.00 -1.63
N ALA A 722 38.54 -5.10 -2.56
CA ALA A 722 39.61 -4.11 -2.42
C ALA A 722 39.23 -2.83 -3.19
N PRO A 723 38.37 -1.99 -2.62
CA PRO A 723 37.73 -0.85 -3.29
C PRO A 723 38.67 0.13 -3.99
N ASP A 724 39.84 0.33 -3.39
CA ASP A 724 40.84 1.33 -3.80
C ASP A 724 41.94 0.74 -4.70
N ALA A 725 41.96 -0.59 -4.87
CA ALA A 725 42.91 -1.25 -5.76
C ALA A 725 42.67 -0.86 -7.22
N ARG A 726 43.74 -0.75 -8.00
CA ARG A 726 43.63 -0.48 -9.44
C ARG A 726 43.07 -1.69 -10.15
N THR A 727 42.38 -1.46 -11.26
CA THR A 727 41.69 -2.53 -12.01
C THR A 727 42.60 -3.71 -12.34
N HIS A 728 43.83 -3.43 -12.79
CA HIS A 728 44.81 -4.45 -13.19
C HIS A 728 45.45 -5.21 -12.00
N GLU A 729 45.40 -4.66 -10.78
CA GLU A 729 45.94 -5.30 -9.56
C GLU A 729 45.02 -6.44 -9.09
N LEU A 730 43.75 -6.39 -9.46
CA LEU A 730 42.72 -7.39 -9.15
C LEU A 730 42.70 -8.58 -10.13
N ARG A 731 43.73 -8.69 -10.98
CA ARG A 731 43.79 -9.68 -12.05
C ARG A 731 43.91 -11.10 -11.51
N ILE A 732 43.11 -12.01 -12.07
CA ILE A 732 43.25 -13.45 -11.91
C ILE A 732 43.48 -14.02 -13.29
N ALA A 733 44.66 -14.60 -13.56
CA ALA A 733 45.02 -15.05 -14.89
C ALA A 733 44.02 -16.09 -15.44
N ARG A 734 43.27 -15.72 -16.49
CA ARG A 734 42.34 -16.60 -17.23
C ARG A 734 42.43 -16.28 -18.73
N PRO A 735 42.24 -17.26 -19.63
CA PRO A 735 42.24 -16.98 -21.06
C PRO A 735 41.06 -16.11 -21.48
N LEU A 736 41.25 -15.23 -22.46
CA LEU A 736 40.16 -14.47 -23.05
C LEU A 736 39.18 -15.43 -23.76
N PRO A 737 37.86 -15.36 -23.51
CA PRO A 737 36.88 -16.20 -24.18
C PRO A 737 36.95 -16.10 -25.71
N ALA A 738 36.73 -17.22 -26.40
CA ALA A 738 36.86 -17.29 -27.86
C ALA A 738 35.88 -16.35 -28.61
N VAL A 739 34.75 -16.01 -28.00
CA VAL A 739 33.75 -15.08 -28.56
C VAL A 739 34.33 -13.70 -28.90
N TYR A 740 35.36 -13.24 -28.17
CA TYR A 740 36.06 -11.98 -28.46
C TYR A 740 36.90 -12.01 -29.74
N ARG A 741 37.09 -13.19 -30.36
CA ARG A 741 37.85 -13.35 -31.62
C ARG A 741 36.95 -13.31 -32.85
N LEU A 742 35.63 -13.28 -32.67
CA LEU A 742 34.68 -13.17 -33.77
C LEU A 742 34.62 -11.70 -34.20
N GLN A 743 35.23 -11.36 -35.34
CA GLN A 743 35.00 -10.06 -35.97
C GLN A 743 33.58 -10.05 -36.52
N LEU A 744 32.72 -9.23 -35.91
CA LEU A 744 31.44 -8.88 -36.51
C LEU A 744 31.74 -7.91 -37.64
N LEU A 745 31.35 -8.26 -38.87
CA LEU A 745 31.42 -7.36 -40.01
C LEU A 745 30.59 -6.10 -39.70
N ASP A 746 31.00 -4.94 -40.21
CA ASP A 746 30.14 -3.75 -40.26
C ASP A 746 28.91 -4.12 -41.09
N ILE A 747 27.82 -4.47 -40.43
CA ILE A 747 26.53 -4.66 -41.06
C ILE A 747 25.90 -3.28 -41.10
N ASP A 748 25.57 -2.78 -42.30
CA ASP A 748 24.66 -1.66 -42.56
C ASP A 748 23.25 -1.99 -42.01
N GLY A 749 23.15 -2.10 -40.69
CA GLY A 749 21.96 -2.41 -39.93
C GLY A 749 21.77 -1.35 -38.85
N PRO A 750 20.57 -1.27 -38.25
CA PRO A 750 20.18 -0.14 -37.43
C PRO A 750 21.13 0.01 -36.22
N GLU A 751 21.19 1.24 -35.66
CA GLU A 751 22.17 1.65 -34.65
C GLU A 751 22.35 0.58 -33.55
N PRO A 752 23.55 0.44 -32.94
CA PRO A 752 23.82 -0.57 -31.90
C PRO A 752 22.76 -0.65 -30.78
N GLU A 753 22.07 0.46 -30.54
CA GLU A 753 20.98 0.64 -29.57
C GLU A 753 19.72 -0.17 -29.91
N THR A 754 19.44 -0.37 -31.21
CA THR A 754 18.23 -1.02 -31.73
C THR A 754 18.40 -2.50 -32.03
N ARG A 755 19.64 -3.02 -31.98
CA ARG A 755 19.95 -4.44 -32.28
C ARG A 755 19.34 -5.42 -31.27
N PHE A 756 18.84 -4.93 -30.13
CA PHE A 756 18.32 -5.75 -29.03
C PHE A 756 16.93 -5.33 -28.51
N GLY A 757 16.11 -4.59 -29.28
CA GLY A 757 14.74 -4.22 -28.92
C GLY A 757 14.40 -2.75 -29.17
N VAL A 758 13.13 -2.38 -28.95
CA VAL A 758 12.52 -1.09 -29.36
C VAL A 758 12.67 0.04 -28.30
N ASP A 759 13.11 -0.26 -27.08
CA ASP A 759 13.33 0.74 -26.01
C ASP A 759 14.83 1.08 -25.83
N PRO A 760 15.22 2.32 -25.46
CA PRO A 760 16.62 2.73 -25.39
C PRO A 760 17.42 1.89 -24.37
N PRO A 761 18.73 1.71 -24.59
CA PRO A 761 19.33 0.40 -24.82
C PRO A 761 19.92 -0.21 -23.55
N PHE A 762 20.12 -1.53 -23.52
CA PHE A 762 20.84 -2.24 -22.45
C PHE A 762 22.26 -1.70 -22.15
N LEU A 763 22.73 -0.68 -22.89
CA LEU A 763 24.05 -0.09 -22.77
C LEU A 763 24.12 1.06 -21.76
N GLU A 764 23.01 1.74 -21.48
CA GLU A 764 23.02 2.80 -20.47
C GLU A 764 23.03 2.19 -19.07
N PRO A 765 23.89 2.66 -18.15
CA PRO A 765 24.76 3.86 -18.22
C PRO A 765 26.23 3.59 -18.62
N PHE A 766 26.58 2.38 -19.07
CA PHE A 766 27.96 1.93 -19.25
C PHE A 766 28.51 2.09 -20.67
N ARG A 767 27.77 2.75 -21.57
CA ARG A 767 28.17 2.99 -22.97
C ARG A 767 29.58 3.59 -23.07
N ASP A 768 29.85 4.66 -22.32
CA ASP A 768 31.17 5.32 -22.30
C ASP A 768 32.27 4.39 -21.77
N GLY A 769 31.93 3.49 -20.85
CA GLY A 769 32.81 2.46 -20.35
C GLY A 769 33.25 1.49 -21.47
N TYR A 770 32.33 1.05 -22.33
CA TYR A 770 32.68 0.18 -23.46
C TYR A 770 33.55 0.87 -24.51
N LEU A 771 33.30 2.15 -24.80
CA LEU A 771 34.16 2.95 -25.68
C LEU A 771 35.58 3.09 -25.12
N LEU A 772 35.69 3.31 -23.81
CA LEU A 772 36.96 3.39 -23.11
C LEU A 772 37.71 2.05 -23.19
N LEU A 773 37.02 0.93 -22.97
CA LEU A 773 37.61 -0.42 -23.05
C LEU A 773 38.06 -0.77 -24.47
N SER A 774 37.27 -0.43 -25.49
CA SER A 774 37.64 -0.61 -26.91
C SER A 774 38.96 0.10 -27.22
N LYS A 775 39.09 1.36 -26.81
CA LYS A 775 40.29 2.18 -27.02
C LYS A 775 41.54 1.58 -26.36
N TYR A 776 41.44 1.09 -25.13
CA TYR A 776 42.61 0.61 -24.37
C TYR A 776 42.95 -0.87 -24.60
N CYS A 777 42.02 -1.68 -25.10
CA CYS A 777 42.25 -3.10 -25.36
C CYS A 777 42.54 -3.42 -26.83
N ASP A 778 42.44 -2.43 -27.72
CA ASP A 778 42.53 -2.60 -29.18
C ASP A 778 41.52 -3.66 -29.68
N LEU A 779 40.29 -3.54 -29.20
CA LEU A 779 39.15 -4.39 -29.59
C LEU A 779 38.07 -3.53 -30.19
N ASP A 780 37.45 -4.04 -31.25
CA ASP A 780 36.30 -3.39 -31.86
C ASP A 780 35.13 -3.27 -30.85
N VAL A 781 34.50 -2.10 -30.82
CA VAL A 781 33.42 -1.81 -29.88
C VAL A 781 32.21 -2.72 -30.13
N ASN A 782 31.86 -3.04 -31.38
CA ASN A 782 30.73 -3.92 -31.68
C ASN A 782 30.95 -5.34 -31.13
N THR A 783 32.20 -5.81 -31.13
CA THR A 783 32.58 -7.08 -30.50
C THR A 783 32.33 -7.03 -28.98
N LEU A 784 32.74 -5.96 -28.30
CA LEU A 784 32.49 -5.79 -26.86
C LEU A 784 30.99 -5.73 -26.55
N LEU A 785 30.23 -4.98 -27.34
CA LEU A 785 28.78 -4.83 -27.16
C LEU A 785 28.03 -6.15 -27.40
N ALA A 786 28.46 -6.96 -28.37
CA ALA A 786 27.86 -8.27 -28.61
C ALA A 786 28.10 -9.25 -27.45
N VAL A 787 29.31 -9.27 -26.88
CA VAL A 787 29.60 -10.08 -25.68
C VAL A 787 28.83 -9.55 -24.47
N ALA A 788 28.76 -8.22 -24.31
CA ALA A 788 27.94 -7.60 -23.27
C ALA A 788 26.46 -8.00 -23.40
N GLY A 789 25.91 -8.02 -24.62
CA GLY A 789 24.55 -8.48 -24.88
C GLY A 789 24.32 -9.92 -24.41
N GLN A 790 25.25 -10.84 -24.68
CA GLN A 790 25.15 -12.22 -24.21
C GLN A 790 25.13 -12.32 -22.68
N TYR A 791 26.00 -11.58 -21.99
CA TYR A 791 26.01 -11.55 -20.53
C TYR A 791 24.75 -10.88 -19.97
N ALA A 792 24.28 -9.80 -20.59
CA ALA A 792 23.07 -9.09 -20.18
C ALA A 792 21.83 -9.98 -20.32
N THR A 793 21.67 -10.70 -21.44
CA THR A 793 20.58 -11.68 -21.62
C THR A 793 20.62 -12.77 -20.56
N LYS A 794 21.81 -13.27 -20.21
CA LYS A 794 21.96 -14.26 -19.14
C LYS A 794 21.61 -13.69 -17.76
N ALA A 795 22.02 -12.44 -17.47
CA ALA A 795 21.70 -11.78 -16.22
C ALA A 795 20.19 -11.47 -16.10
N LEU A 796 19.56 -11.01 -17.18
CA LEU A 796 18.12 -10.77 -17.26
C LEU A 796 17.31 -12.01 -16.89
N ALA A 797 17.75 -13.21 -17.29
CA ALA A 797 17.07 -14.46 -16.93
C ALA A 797 17.02 -14.74 -15.41
N SER A 798 17.85 -14.06 -14.62
CA SER A 798 17.86 -14.15 -13.15
C SER A 798 17.23 -12.94 -12.44
N LEU A 799 16.75 -11.95 -13.20
CA LEU A 799 16.12 -10.73 -12.70
C LEU A 799 14.61 -10.74 -13.01
N PRO A 800 13.77 -10.14 -12.16
CA PRO A 800 12.35 -10.02 -12.46
C PRO A 800 12.11 -9.11 -13.66
N GLU A 801 11.06 -9.36 -14.43
CA GLU A 801 10.55 -8.38 -15.40
C GLU A 801 10.00 -7.15 -14.66
N SER A 802 10.17 -5.94 -15.22
CA SER A 802 9.69 -4.70 -14.56
C SER A 802 8.18 -4.73 -14.26
N LYS A 803 7.37 -5.35 -15.12
CA LYS A 803 5.93 -5.53 -14.88
C LYS A 803 5.64 -6.44 -13.69
N SER A 804 6.40 -7.53 -13.55
CA SER A 804 6.27 -8.47 -12.42
C SER A 804 6.73 -7.81 -11.12
N ALA A 805 7.85 -7.09 -11.13
CA ALA A 805 8.31 -6.33 -9.96
C ALA A 805 7.31 -5.24 -9.53
N MET A 806 6.69 -4.53 -10.48
CA MET A 806 5.63 -3.57 -10.20
C MET A 806 4.38 -4.26 -9.65
N GLY A 807 3.95 -5.37 -10.24
CA GLY A 807 2.82 -6.17 -9.75
C GLY A 807 3.04 -6.60 -8.31
N ALA A 808 4.18 -7.22 -8.02
CA ALA A 808 4.58 -7.62 -6.66
C ALA A 808 4.54 -6.47 -5.65
N LEU A 809 5.05 -5.28 -6.02
CA LEU A 809 4.99 -4.11 -5.15
C LEU A 809 3.55 -3.67 -4.90
N LEU A 810 2.71 -3.62 -5.94
CA LEU A 810 1.29 -3.24 -5.81
C LEU A 810 0.50 -4.22 -4.96
N ASP A 811 0.71 -5.53 -5.18
CA ASP A 811 0.10 -6.62 -4.42
C ASP A 811 0.51 -6.53 -2.94
N ALA A 812 1.78 -6.21 -2.67
CA ALA A 812 2.31 -5.93 -1.34
C ALA A 812 1.88 -4.58 -0.75
N SER A 813 0.96 -3.84 -1.40
CA SER A 813 0.51 -2.49 -1.02
C SER A 813 1.61 -1.42 -0.97
N MET A 814 2.70 -1.63 -1.70
CA MET A 814 3.83 -0.72 -1.83
C MET A 814 3.78 0.03 -3.16
N LYS A 815 3.72 1.36 -3.11
CA LYS A 815 3.72 2.21 -4.31
C LYS A 815 5.01 2.99 -4.37
N LEU A 816 6.15 2.32 -4.55
CA LEU A 816 7.49 2.90 -4.49
C LEU A 816 8.26 2.75 -5.81
N THR A 817 9.21 3.65 -6.06
CA THR A 817 10.12 3.54 -7.20
C THR A 817 11.08 2.35 -7.05
N HIS A 818 11.41 1.73 -8.19
CA HIS A 818 12.26 0.55 -8.30
C HIS A 818 13.22 0.71 -9.50
N PRO A 819 14.42 0.09 -9.47
CA PRO A 819 15.34 0.12 -10.60
C PRO A 819 14.81 -0.73 -11.76
N SER A 820 15.17 -0.34 -12.98
CA SER A 820 14.94 -1.16 -14.17
C SER A 820 15.85 -2.39 -14.17
N SER A 821 15.27 -3.56 -14.39
CA SER A 821 16.01 -4.83 -14.53
C SER A 821 16.99 -4.81 -15.70
N VAL A 822 16.72 -4.03 -16.74
CA VAL A 822 17.64 -3.83 -17.87
C VAL A 822 18.93 -3.14 -17.41
N VAL A 823 18.82 -2.15 -16.52
CA VAL A 823 19.99 -1.45 -15.97
C VAL A 823 20.80 -2.37 -15.05
N LEU A 824 20.13 -3.18 -14.22
CA LEU A 824 20.79 -4.20 -13.37
C LEU A 824 21.53 -5.24 -14.23
N ALA A 825 20.93 -5.69 -15.33
CA ALA A 825 21.57 -6.63 -16.25
C ALA A 825 22.74 -6.00 -17.00
N SER A 826 22.60 -4.75 -17.45
CA SER A 826 23.68 -3.97 -18.07
C SER A 826 24.91 -3.89 -17.17
N ARG A 827 24.68 -3.62 -15.88
CA ARG A 827 25.72 -3.56 -14.86
C ARG A 827 26.44 -4.89 -14.69
N SER A 828 25.69 -5.98 -14.59
CA SER A 828 26.27 -7.32 -14.51
C SER A 828 27.14 -7.61 -15.73
N ALA A 829 26.60 -7.36 -16.93
CA ALA A 829 27.33 -7.55 -18.20
C ALA A 829 28.63 -6.74 -18.28
N PHE A 830 28.58 -5.47 -17.91
CA PHE A 830 29.77 -4.61 -17.87
C PHE A 830 30.84 -5.18 -16.94
N GLY A 831 30.44 -5.68 -15.77
CA GLY A 831 31.33 -6.33 -14.82
C GLY A 831 32.01 -7.59 -15.38
N TYR A 832 31.29 -8.44 -16.12
CA TYR A 832 31.88 -9.62 -16.76
C TYR A 832 32.83 -9.25 -17.91
N VAL A 833 32.45 -8.31 -18.76
CA VAL A 833 33.32 -7.87 -19.87
C VAL A 833 34.61 -7.26 -19.32
N LEU A 834 34.50 -6.38 -18.33
CA LEU A 834 35.67 -5.80 -17.66
C LEU A 834 36.54 -6.89 -17.01
N GLY A 835 35.93 -7.87 -16.35
CA GLY A 835 36.62 -9.01 -15.74
C GLY A 835 37.40 -9.85 -16.75
N ASP A 836 36.79 -10.20 -17.90
CA ASP A 836 37.41 -10.99 -18.96
C ASP A 836 38.63 -10.29 -19.57
N LEU A 837 38.55 -8.97 -19.78
CA LEU A 837 39.64 -8.16 -20.34
C LEU A 837 40.82 -8.01 -19.36
N VAL A 838 40.53 -7.88 -18.07
CA VAL A 838 41.54 -7.82 -17.01
C VAL A 838 42.21 -9.17 -16.80
N ASP A 839 41.41 -10.24 -16.66
CA ASP A 839 41.90 -11.60 -16.39
C ASP A 839 42.81 -12.12 -17.50
N SER A 840 42.45 -11.81 -18.75
CA SER A 840 43.27 -12.12 -19.94
C SER A 840 44.53 -11.28 -20.08
N GLY A 841 44.63 -10.17 -19.35
CA GLY A 841 45.73 -9.21 -19.46
C GLY A 841 45.66 -8.34 -20.71
N ARG A 842 44.51 -8.28 -21.38
CA ARG A 842 44.26 -7.34 -22.49
C ARG A 842 44.13 -5.91 -21.99
N LEU A 843 43.57 -5.72 -20.80
CA LEU A 843 43.55 -4.43 -20.11
C LEU A 843 44.78 -4.33 -19.19
N GLY A 844 45.74 -3.51 -19.58
CA GLY A 844 46.93 -3.19 -18.78
C GLY A 844 46.69 -2.08 -17.75
N PRO A 845 47.77 -1.53 -17.16
CA PRO A 845 47.68 -0.36 -16.29
C PRO A 845 47.08 0.84 -17.02
N LEU A 846 46.06 1.45 -16.42
CA LEU A 846 45.35 2.59 -16.98
C LEU A 846 45.80 3.90 -16.34
N PRO A 847 45.69 5.04 -17.05
CA PRO A 847 45.88 6.35 -16.44
C PRO A 847 44.77 6.62 -15.39
N PRO A 848 45.03 7.45 -14.35
CA PRO A 848 44.10 7.64 -13.23
C PRO A 848 42.67 8.05 -13.64
N HIS A 849 42.53 8.90 -14.65
CA HIS A 849 41.21 9.31 -15.15
C HIS A 849 40.42 8.15 -15.76
N ALA A 850 41.09 7.22 -16.46
CA ALA A 850 40.46 6.04 -17.05
C ALA A 850 40.12 4.99 -15.98
N GLU A 851 40.98 4.80 -14.97
CA GLU A 851 40.67 3.96 -13.80
C GLU A 851 39.39 4.45 -13.11
N ARG A 852 39.24 5.77 -12.90
CA ARG A 852 38.05 6.35 -12.28
C ARG A 852 36.79 6.17 -13.13
N ALA A 853 36.88 6.37 -14.44
CA ALA A 853 35.76 6.19 -15.36
C ALA A 853 35.24 4.75 -15.42
N LEU A 854 36.05 3.75 -15.03
CA LEU A 854 35.65 2.34 -14.93
C LEU A 854 35.13 1.96 -13.53
N ARG A 855 34.97 2.90 -12.59
CA ARG A 855 34.37 2.63 -11.28
C ARG A 855 32.85 2.65 -11.39
N THR A 856 32.21 1.69 -10.76
CA THR A 856 30.77 1.45 -10.88
C THR A 856 30.03 1.52 -9.55
N GLY A 857 30.66 1.99 -8.46
CA GLY A 857 29.97 2.13 -7.18
C GLY A 857 30.73 3.06 -6.24
N ASP A 858 29.99 3.73 -5.36
CA ASP A 858 30.54 4.62 -4.33
C ASP A 858 30.24 4.06 -2.94
N ILE A 859 31.20 3.33 -2.40
CA ILE A 859 31.08 2.64 -1.10
C ILE A 859 30.84 3.62 0.05
N ALA A 860 31.21 4.90 -0.09
CA ALA A 860 30.92 5.91 0.93
C ALA A 860 29.43 6.26 1.02
N MET A 861 28.65 5.99 -0.03
CA MET A 861 27.19 6.21 -0.08
C MET A 861 26.40 4.99 0.39
N VAL A 862 26.96 3.78 0.26
CA VAL A 862 26.34 2.55 0.73
C VAL A 862 26.16 2.58 2.26
N GLY A 863 24.91 2.45 2.69
CA GLY A 863 24.53 2.46 4.11
C GLY A 863 24.68 3.82 4.81
N ARG A 864 24.88 4.92 4.07
CA ARG A 864 24.90 6.28 4.62
C ARG A 864 23.48 6.83 4.75
N GLY A 865 22.99 7.06 5.96
CA GLY A 865 21.66 7.68 6.18
C GLY A 865 21.52 9.09 5.61
N CYS A 866 20.28 9.50 5.32
CA CYS A 866 19.97 10.84 4.84
C CYS A 866 20.13 11.90 5.94
N ASP A 867 20.49 13.10 5.52
CA ASP A 867 20.52 14.30 6.35
C ASP A 867 19.12 14.88 6.51
N ARG A 868 18.98 15.85 7.43
CA ARG A 868 17.75 16.64 7.56
C ARG A 868 17.69 17.66 6.41
N MET A 869 16.49 17.91 5.89
CA MET A 869 16.26 18.99 4.92
C MET A 869 16.83 20.32 5.48
N PRO A 870 17.67 21.05 4.72
CA PRO A 870 18.23 22.32 5.18
C PRO A 870 17.13 23.35 5.47
N ASN A 871 17.26 24.09 6.59
CA ASN A 871 16.33 25.18 6.93
C ASN A 871 16.40 26.38 5.95
N MET A 872 17.39 26.39 5.05
CA MET A 872 17.51 27.35 3.95
C MET A 872 16.53 27.07 2.79
N LEU A 873 15.79 25.97 2.86
CA LEU A 873 14.69 25.64 1.97
C LEU A 873 13.36 25.83 2.73
N PRO A 874 12.30 26.27 2.04
CA PRO A 874 11.00 26.44 2.67
C PRO A 874 10.42 25.08 3.11
N ALA A 875 9.53 25.12 4.10
CA ALA A 875 8.72 23.95 4.45
C ALA A 875 7.91 23.48 3.23
N HIS A 876 7.47 22.22 3.29
CA HIS A 876 6.58 21.69 2.27
C HIS A 876 5.29 22.51 2.21
N PRO A 877 4.72 22.70 1.00
CA PRO A 877 3.43 23.35 0.88
C PRO A 877 2.35 22.47 1.54
N PRO A 878 1.22 23.07 1.97
CA PRO A 878 0.12 22.32 2.55
C PRO A 878 -0.45 21.35 1.53
N ALA A 879 -0.55 20.08 1.91
CA ALA A 879 -1.09 19.02 1.09
C ALA A 879 -2.63 18.95 1.19
N GLY A 880 -3.34 20.08 1.12
CA GLY A 880 -4.80 20.12 1.27
C GLY A 880 -5.60 19.73 0.01
N HIS A 881 -6.88 19.42 0.17
CA HIS A 881 -7.81 19.00 -0.91
C HIS A 881 -8.04 20.04 -2.02
N ASP A 882 -7.58 21.27 -1.84
CA ASP A 882 -7.87 22.40 -2.74
C ASP A 882 -6.79 22.64 -3.83
N GLN A 883 -5.77 21.79 -3.92
CA GLN A 883 -4.67 21.96 -4.88
C GLN A 883 -5.04 21.39 -6.26
N THR A 884 -5.57 22.21 -7.18
CA THR A 884 -5.73 21.81 -8.61
C THR A 884 -4.42 22.02 -9.39
N PRO A 885 -4.20 21.36 -10.55
CA PRO A 885 -3.00 21.57 -11.35
C PRO A 885 -2.84 23.04 -11.79
N GLU A 886 -3.94 23.73 -12.08
CA GLU A 886 -3.96 25.14 -12.48
C GLU A 886 -3.58 26.06 -11.32
N ALA A 887 -4.15 25.82 -10.13
CA ALA A 887 -3.82 26.59 -8.93
C ALA A 887 -2.35 26.36 -8.53
N TRP A 888 -1.88 25.12 -8.62
CA TRP A 888 -0.50 24.74 -8.34
C TRP A 888 0.48 25.46 -9.26
N ALA A 889 0.22 25.43 -10.56
CA ALA A 889 1.03 26.09 -11.57
C ALA A 889 1.00 27.63 -11.42
N ALA A 890 -0.18 28.22 -11.19
CA ALA A 890 -0.33 29.66 -10.97
C ALA A 890 0.42 30.17 -9.72
N GLY A 891 0.58 29.32 -8.70
CA GLY A 891 1.29 29.63 -7.47
C GLY A 891 2.83 29.63 -7.57
N ALA A 892 3.41 29.37 -8.75
CA ALA A 892 4.86 29.20 -8.90
C ALA A 892 5.68 30.44 -8.47
N GLU A 893 5.27 31.66 -8.81
CA GLU A 893 5.98 32.89 -8.40
C GLU A 893 5.96 33.10 -6.87
N ALA A 894 4.79 32.94 -6.24
CA ALA A 894 4.67 33.06 -4.79
C ALA A 894 5.51 32.01 -4.05
N ARG A 895 5.56 30.77 -4.59
CA ARG A 895 6.43 29.73 -4.06
C ARG A 895 7.91 30.08 -4.23
N LEU A 896 8.31 30.64 -5.36
CA LEU A 896 9.69 31.08 -5.59
C LEU A 896 10.12 32.16 -4.57
N ASP A 897 9.21 33.07 -4.20
CA ASP A 897 9.45 34.07 -3.14
C ASP A 897 9.78 33.42 -1.78
N GLU A 898 9.13 32.30 -1.45
CA GLU A 898 9.42 31.54 -0.23
C GLU A 898 10.81 30.92 -0.26
N TYR A 899 11.24 30.37 -1.40
CA TYR A 899 12.61 29.87 -1.57
C TYR A 899 13.64 30.98 -1.39
N VAL A 900 13.42 32.16 -1.99
CA VAL A 900 14.31 33.32 -1.87
C VAL A 900 14.37 33.85 -0.43
N ARG A 901 13.24 33.84 0.28
CA ARG A 901 13.21 34.24 1.70
C ARG A 901 13.95 33.24 2.58
N SER A 902 13.70 31.94 2.36
CA SER A 902 14.30 30.86 3.15
C SER A 902 15.80 30.77 2.95
N SER A 903 16.31 31.07 1.75
CA SER A 903 17.75 31.03 1.44
C SER A 903 18.61 32.01 2.25
N ARG A 904 17.98 32.94 3.00
CA ARG A 904 18.62 33.92 3.89
C ARG A 904 18.52 33.54 5.37
N THR A 905 18.10 32.31 5.67
CA THR A 905 17.89 31.82 7.04
C THR A 905 19.18 31.23 7.62
N GLY A 906 19.65 31.81 8.72
CA GLY A 906 20.86 31.35 9.41
C GLY A 906 22.14 32.02 8.88
N PRO A 907 23.31 31.67 9.45
CA PRO A 907 24.59 32.25 9.08
C PRO A 907 25.19 31.65 7.80
N ASP A 908 24.82 30.42 7.46
CA ASP A 908 25.32 29.72 6.28
C ASP A 908 24.50 30.10 5.04
N GLN A 909 25.12 30.03 3.85
CA GLN A 909 24.49 30.40 2.59
C GLN A 909 24.36 29.20 1.66
N ILE A 910 23.14 28.91 1.22
CA ILE A 910 22.92 27.96 0.14
C ILE A 910 23.45 28.55 -1.18
N VAL A 911 24.29 27.79 -1.87
CA VAL A 911 24.91 28.21 -3.14
C VAL A 911 24.57 27.26 -4.31
N GLY A 912 23.99 26.10 -3.99
CA GLY A 912 23.52 25.15 -4.98
C GLY A 912 22.44 24.25 -4.39
N ALA A 913 21.39 23.95 -5.15
CA ALA A 913 20.36 23.00 -4.70
C ALA A 913 19.69 22.31 -5.88
N ARG A 914 19.31 21.04 -5.71
CA ARG A 914 18.36 20.33 -6.56
C ARG A 914 17.39 19.58 -5.64
N SER A 915 16.10 19.81 -5.82
CA SER A 915 15.05 19.15 -5.04
C SER A 915 13.89 18.77 -5.94
N ASP A 916 13.36 17.57 -5.70
CA ASP A 916 12.10 17.11 -6.24
C ASP A 916 11.11 16.97 -5.07
N LEU A 917 9.92 17.54 -5.21
CA LEU A 917 8.85 17.49 -4.22
C LEU A 917 7.56 17.03 -4.90
N ALA A 918 6.81 16.17 -4.23
CA ALA A 918 5.50 15.71 -4.66
C ALA A 918 4.48 15.90 -3.54
N VAL A 919 3.31 16.46 -3.87
CA VAL A 919 2.13 16.45 -3.02
C VAL A 919 1.28 15.26 -3.43
N LEU A 920 1.05 14.33 -2.50
CA LEU A 920 0.46 13.00 -2.77
C LEU A 920 -1.08 13.00 -2.78
N ASN A 921 -1.72 14.17 -2.69
CA ASN A 921 -3.17 14.34 -2.85
C ASN A 921 -3.66 14.08 -4.28
N TRP A 922 -4.97 14.09 -4.51
CA TRP A 922 -5.53 14.36 -5.83
C TRP A 922 -5.30 15.82 -6.19
N PRO A 923 -4.69 16.16 -7.34
CA PRO A 923 -4.42 15.37 -8.56
C PRO A 923 -2.98 14.84 -8.71
N HIS A 924 -2.20 14.83 -7.62
CA HIS A 924 -0.76 14.54 -7.54
C HIS A 924 0.05 15.55 -8.34
N VAL A 925 0.58 16.55 -7.62
CA VAL A 925 1.30 17.68 -8.22
C VAL A 925 2.74 17.68 -7.74
N GLU A 926 3.64 18.07 -8.63
CA GLU A 926 5.08 18.01 -8.40
C GLU A 926 5.72 19.39 -8.59
N GLU A 927 6.80 19.63 -7.85
CA GLU A 927 7.69 20.77 -8.10
C GLU A 927 9.15 20.33 -8.14
N ARG A 928 9.89 20.89 -9.11
CA ARG A 928 11.34 20.76 -9.25
C ARG A 928 11.99 22.09 -8.97
N PHE A 929 12.85 22.10 -7.96
CA PHE A 929 13.58 23.29 -7.56
C PHE A 929 15.07 23.15 -7.90
N ALA A 930 15.64 24.23 -8.45
CA ALA A 930 17.07 24.38 -8.66
C ALA A 930 17.56 25.75 -8.16
N CYS A 931 18.70 25.74 -7.49
CA CYS A 931 19.46 26.94 -7.14
C CYS A 931 20.87 26.80 -7.70
N ASP A 932 21.37 27.84 -8.37
CA ASP A 932 22.72 27.90 -8.94
C ASP A 932 23.41 29.23 -8.62
N LEU A 933 24.66 29.15 -8.19
CA LEU A 933 25.55 30.29 -8.00
C LEU A 933 26.06 30.82 -9.34
N VAL A 934 26.07 32.14 -9.52
CA VAL A 934 26.62 32.83 -10.70
C VAL A 934 27.40 34.09 -10.32
N ARG A 935 28.29 34.56 -11.20
CA ARG A 935 28.89 35.90 -11.03
C ARG A 935 27.88 36.98 -11.40
N ARG A 936 27.94 38.11 -10.70
CA ARG A 936 27.10 39.26 -11.01
C ARG A 936 27.34 39.74 -12.45
N GLY A 937 26.28 39.77 -13.24
CA GLY A 937 26.31 40.13 -14.66
C GLY A 937 26.39 38.96 -15.66
N GLU A 938 26.66 37.71 -15.24
CA GLU A 938 26.51 36.54 -16.13
C GLU A 938 25.04 36.27 -16.40
N ALA A 939 24.63 35.89 -17.61
CA ALA A 939 23.21 35.72 -17.96
C ALA A 939 22.57 34.45 -17.34
N SER A 940 23.35 33.39 -17.16
CA SER A 940 22.89 32.08 -16.68
C SER A 940 24.03 31.33 -15.99
N ALA A 941 23.69 30.42 -15.09
CA ALA A 941 24.67 29.51 -14.53
C ALA A 941 25.31 28.65 -15.63
N ARG A 942 26.63 28.48 -15.54
CA ARG A 942 27.33 27.49 -16.37
C ARG A 942 26.80 26.12 -15.96
N THR A 943 26.36 25.32 -16.93
CA THR A 943 25.80 24.00 -16.67
C THR A 943 26.77 23.18 -15.83
N ALA A 944 26.33 22.74 -14.64
CA ALA A 944 27.13 21.85 -13.81
C ALA A 944 27.55 20.63 -14.65
N ILE A 945 28.85 20.33 -14.68
CA ILE A 945 29.35 19.16 -15.42
C ILE A 945 28.77 17.93 -14.73
N ARG A 946 28.09 17.09 -15.53
CA ARG A 946 27.58 15.80 -15.12
C ARG A 946 28.72 14.80 -15.16
N ILE A 947 29.04 14.19 -14.02
CA ILE A 947 30.05 13.14 -13.93
C ILE A 947 29.53 11.94 -13.16
N ASN A 948 30.24 10.82 -13.30
CA ASN A 948 30.08 9.63 -12.45
C ASN A 948 31.38 9.47 -11.66
N THR A 949 31.42 9.96 -10.41
CA THR A 949 32.61 9.89 -9.55
C THR A 949 32.27 9.45 -8.15
N ARG A 950 33.21 8.74 -7.50
CA ARG A 950 33.13 8.54 -6.07
C ARG A 950 33.38 9.86 -5.36
N THR A 951 32.79 9.99 -4.19
CA THR A 951 33.00 11.11 -3.27
C THR A 951 34.46 11.22 -2.84
N SER A 952 35.14 10.10 -2.60
CA SER A 952 36.58 10.07 -2.27
C SER A 952 37.49 10.56 -3.40
N ASP A 953 37.04 10.46 -4.65
CA ASP A 953 37.81 10.90 -5.83
C ASP A 953 37.62 12.38 -6.15
N LEU A 954 36.68 13.06 -5.47
CA LEU A 954 36.27 14.42 -5.80
C LEU A 954 37.45 15.38 -5.86
N ALA A 955 38.35 15.31 -4.87
CA ALA A 955 39.52 16.18 -4.79
C ALA A 955 40.54 15.97 -5.92
N GLU A 956 40.53 14.80 -6.56
CA GLU A 956 41.52 14.40 -7.55
C GLU A 956 41.01 14.56 -9.00
N LEU A 957 39.80 15.09 -9.19
CA LEU A 957 39.26 15.29 -10.53
C LEU A 957 40.15 16.21 -11.37
N PRO A 958 40.27 15.96 -12.69
CA PRO A 958 41.15 16.75 -13.54
C PRO A 958 40.73 18.22 -13.52
N HIS A 959 41.68 19.12 -13.27
CA HIS A 959 41.44 20.54 -13.40
C HIS A 959 41.30 20.90 -14.88
N PRO A 960 40.23 21.61 -15.30
CA PRO A 960 40.18 22.22 -16.61
C PRO A 960 41.37 23.17 -16.78
N PRO A 961 41.83 23.44 -18.01
CA PRO A 961 42.87 24.44 -18.26
C PRO A 961 42.49 25.78 -17.60
N ALA A 962 43.49 26.48 -17.07
CA ALA A 962 43.42 27.55 -16.06
C ALA A 962 42.60 28.82 -16.40
N ASP A 963 41.77 28.79 -17.44
CA ASP A 963 40.88 29.89 -17.77
C ASP A 963 39.65 29.84 -16.87
N THR A 964 39.74 30.52 -15.72
CA THR A 964 38.67 30.63 -14.70
C THR A 964 37.35 31.18 -15.26
N ASP A 965 37.38 31.78 -16.44
CA ASP A 965 36.20 32.29 -17.13
C ASP A 965 35.39 31.21 -17.88
N THR A 966 35.75 29.92 -17.78
CA THR A 966 34.96 28.82 -18.38
C THR A 966 34.51 27.70 -17.43
N VAL A 967 35.07 27.61 -16.22
CA VAL A 967 34.77 26.53 -15.25
C VAL A 967 33.46 26.79 -14.48
N PRO A 968 32.55 25.81 -14.31
CA PRO A 968 31.36 25.97 -13.46
C PRO A 968 31.70 25.94 -11.97
N PHE A 969 30.92 26.65 -11.15
CA PHE A 969 31.13 26.70 -9.69
C PHE A 969 30.76 25.41 -8.97
N LEU A 970 29.76 24.70 -9.50
CA LEU A 970 29.21 23.49 -8.93
C LEU A 970 29.41 22.31 -9.89
N LEU A 971 29.53 21.14 -9.28
CA LEU A 971 29.60 19.86 -9.94
C LEU A 971 28.38 19.01 -9.56
N ARG A 972 27.81 18.29 -10.53
CA ARG A 972 26.68 17.37 -10.31
C ARG A 972 27.12 15.94 -10.58
N ASN A 973 27.01 15.09 -9.57
CA ASN A 973 27.19 13.65 -9.74
C ASN A 973 25.89 13.01 -10.22
N GLN A 974 25.99 12.02 -11.12
CA GLN A 974 24.87 11.21 -11.58
C GLN A 974 25.01 9.78 -11.03
N SER A 975 23.90 9.28 -10.48
CA SER A 975 23.83 7.95 -9.86
C SER A 975 23.71 6.79 -10.84
N ASN A 976 23.39 7.07 -12.11
CA ASN A 976 22.95 6.02 -13.04
C ASN A 976 23.95 4.86 -13.08
N ALA A 977 25.26 5.15 -13.18
CA ALA A 977 26.34 4.16 -13.19
C ALA A 977 26.56 3.41 -11.87
N PHE A 978 26.09 3.96 -10.74
CA PHE A 978 26.30 3.39 -9.41
C PHE A 978 25.12 2.54 -8.94
N MET A 979 23.93 2.77 -9.49
CA MET A 979 22.70 2.12 -9.03
C MET A 979 22.51 2.31 -7.52
N GLU A 980 22.64 3.57 -7.09
CA GLU A 980 22.41 4.05 -5.72
C GLU A 980 21.78 5.44 -5.85
N ARG A 981 20.52 5.60 -5.44
CA ARG A 981 19.78 6.86 -5.62
C ARG A 981 20.46 8.03 -4.90
N ARG A 982 21.04 7.75 -3.72
CA ARG A 982 21.85 8.69 -2.93
C ARG A 982 23.12 9.20 -3.64
N ALA A 983 23.56 8.55 -4.73
CA ALA A 983 24.69 9.05 -5.51
C ALA A 983 24.37 10.29 -6.37
N ASN A 984 23.11 10.74 -6.43
CA ASN A 984 22.75 12.02 -7.02
C ASN A 984 23.01 13.17 -6.05
N TRP A 985 24.22 13.74 -6.08
CA TRP A 985 24.61 14.85 -5.22
C TRP A 985 25.27 16.00 -5.97
N LEU A 986 25.32 17.18 -5.33
CA LEU A 986 26.03 18.37 -5.78
C LEU A 986 27.26 18.61 -4.90
N ALA A 987 28.32 19.21 -5.43
CA ALA A 987 29.45 19.69 -4.64
C ALA A 987 30.08 20.94 -5.26
N VAL A 988 30.92 21.65 -4.48
CA VAL A 988 31.78 22.71 -5.03
C VAL A 988 32.77 22.09 -6.02
N HIS A 989 32.95 22.74 -7.16
CA HIS A 989 33.86 22.24 -8.19
C HIS A 989 35.31 22.20 -7.64
N PRO A 990 36.04 21.07 -7.75
CA PRO A 990 37.37 20.92 -7.15
C PRO A 990 38.41 21.94 -7.63
N SER A 991 38.26 22.44 -8.86
CA SER A 991 39.15 23.48 -9.39
C SER A 991 38.92 24.84 -8.74
N LEU A 992 37.68 25.14 -8.34
CA LEU A 992 37.39 26.33 -7.55
C LEU A 992 37.97 26.18 -6.15
N ALA A 993 37.71 25.05 -5.50
CA ALA A 993 38.25 24.75 -4.17
C ALA A 993 39.79 24.82 -4.15
N SER A 994 40.46 24.26 -5.16
CA SER A 994 41.92 24.37 -5.31
C SER A 994 42.38 25.82 -5.47
N THR A 995 41.67 26.65 -6.24
CA THR A 995 42.01 28.07 -6.42
C THR A 995 41.87 28.85 -5.11
N LEU A 996 40.88 28.48 -4.28
CA LEU A 996 40.65 29.04 -2.95
C LEU A 996 41.61 28.46 -1.89
N ASN A 997 42.48 27.51 -2.25
CA ASN A 997 43.34 26.75 -1.33
C ASN A 997 42.54 26.03 -0.23
N TRP A 998 41.37 25.52 -0.59
CA TRP A 998 40.59 24.65 0.28
C TRP A 998 41.11 23.22 0.24
N ASN A 999 41.10 22.57 1.40
CA ASN A 999 41.44 21.16 1.53
C ASN A 999 40.15 20.33 1.59
N PRO A 1000 40.13 19.11 1.04
CA PRO A 1000 38.96 18.24 1.15
C PRO A 1000 38.71 17.87 2.61
N ASP A 1001 37.44 17.95 3.02
CA ASP A 1001 36.97 17.45 4.31
C ASP A 1001 36.42 16.04 4.12
N LEU A 1002 37.08 15.04 4.70
CA LEU A 1002 36.65 13.65 4.59
C LEU A 1002 35.51 13.31 5.56
N GLU A 1003 35.20 14.18 6.52
CA GLU A 1003 34.11 13.98 7.47
C GLU A 1003 32.74 14.29 6.83
N TYR A 1004 32.70 15.24 5.90
CA TYR A 1004 31.46 15.70 5.26
C TYR A 1004 31.41 15.33 3.78
N LEU A 1005 30.20 15.02 3.30
CA LEU A 1005 30.00 14.78 1.87
C LEU A 1005 30.30 16.05 1.09
N GLY A 1006 31.11 15.93 0.03
CA GLY A 1006 31.49 17.08 -0.79
C GLY A 1006 32.13 18.21 0.03
N GLY A 1007 32.68 17.87 1.20
CA GLY A 1007 33.14 18.82 2.20
C GLY A 1007 34.47 19.44 1.82
N TRP A 1008 34.62 20.72 2.15
CA TRP A 1008 35.85 21.48 1.96
C TRP A 1008 36.14 22.29 3.21
N GLN A 1009 37.41 22.36 3.60
CA GLN A 1009 37.93 23.20 4.67
C GLN A 1009 38.75 24.35 4.10
N THR A 1010 38.66 25.52 4.71
CA THR A 1010 39.56 26.64 4.42
C THR A 1010 41.01 26.27 4.72
N ARG A 1011 41.95 27.09 4.28
CA ARG A 1011 43.37 26.94 4.62
C ARG A 1011 43.62 26.86 6.14
N MET A 1012 42.74 27.45 6.95
CA MET A 1012 42.83 27.46 8.41
C MET A 1012 42.20 26.21 9.07
N GLY A 1013 41.74 25.24 8.29
CA GLY A 1013 41.11 24.02 8.79
C GLY A 1013 39.67 24.22 9.30
N ARG A 1014 39.01 25.31 8.91
CA ARG A 1014 37.59 25.56 9.25
C ARG A 1014 36.69 25.05 8.12
N PRO A 1015 35.48 24.55 8.40
CA PRO A 1015 34.55 24.16 7.34
C PRO A 1015 34.24 25.35 6.42
N ALA A 1016 34.40 25.15 5.11
CA ALA A 1016 34.16 26.14 4.07
C ALA A 1016 32.89 25.82 3.27
N ALA A 1017 32.74 24.56 2.87
CA ALA A 1017 31.59 24.09 2.11
C ALA A 1017 31.21 22.67 2.52
N LEU A 1018 29.93 22.33 2.43
CA LEU A 1018 29.43 20.97 2.65
C LEU A 1018 28.22 20.67 1.77
N THR A 1019 28.02 19.39 1.46
CA THR A 1019 26.86 18.88 0.76
C THR A 1019 25.92 18.18 1.74
N THR A 1020 24.65 18.53 1.67
CA THR A 1020 23.56 17.86 2.37
C THR A 1020 22.74 17.06 1.37
N ILE A 1021 22.45 15.79 1.65
CA ILE A 1021 21.47 14.98 0.91
C ILE A 1021 20.34 14.65 1.87
N TRP A 1022 19.11 15.00 1.54
CA TRP A 1022 17.97 14.74 2.42
C TRP A 1022 16.86 13.98 1.72
N THR A 1023 16.02 13.41 2.58
CA THR A 1023 14.64 13.03 2.25
C THR A 1023 13.74 13.60 3.34
N ASN A 1024 12.51 13.93 2.97
CA ASN A 1024 11.44 14.33 3.88
C ASN A 1024 10.19 13.54 3.50
N GLY A 1025 10.10 12.32 4.03
CA GLY A 1025 9.27 11.27 3.45
C GLY A 1025 9.91 10.70 2.17
N SER A 1026 9.93 9.38 2.02
CA SER A 1026 10.55 8.75 0.84
C SER A 1026 9.86 9.21 -0.46
N TRP A 1027 10.60 9.91 -1.31
CA TRP A 1027 10.11 10.36 -2.62
C TRP A 1027 9.98 9.19 -3.60
N GLY A 1028 9.19 9.36 -4.66
CA GLY A 1028 8.92 8.32 -5.66
C GLY A 1028 7.75 7.43 -5.26
N ARG A 1029 6.85 7.95 -4.42
CA ARG A 1029 5.58 7.30 -4.09
C ARG A 1029 4.60 7.51 -5.24
N GLN A 1030 3.97 6.43 -5.69
CA GLN A 1030 3.13 6.38 -6.89
C GLN A 1030 1.64 6.21 -6.54
N GLY A 1031 1.22 6.66 -5.36
CA GLY A 1031 -0.18 6.55 -4.94
C GLY A 1031 -0.64 7.62 -3.98
N GLN A 1032 -1.95 7.73 -3.90
CA GLN A 1032 -2.67 8.74 -3.13
C GLN A 1032 -2.39 8.59 -1.63
N MET A 1033 -1.95 9.69 -1.02
CA MET A 1033 -1.87 9.85 0.42
C MET A 1033 -2.32 11.26 0.73
N PHE A 1034 -3.51 11.34 1.33
CA PHE A 1034 -4.11 12.62 1.68
C PHE A 1034 -3.25 13.33 2.73
N ASP A 1035 -3.09 14.64 2.58
CA ASP A 1035 -2.36 15.52 3.50
C ASP A 1035 -0.85 15.24 3.62
N ASP A 1036 -0.28 14.48 2.69
CA ASP A 1036 1.16 14.23 2.63
C ASP A 1036 1.86 14.93 1.46
N ALA A 1037 2.99 15.55 1.77
CA ALA A 1037 3.96 16.05 0.80
C ALA A 1037 5.33 15.46 1.10
N VAL A 1038 5.98 14.90 0.09
CA VAL A 1038 7.29 14.24 0.19
C VAL A 1038 8.31 14.94 -0.67
N SER A 1039 9.57 14.95 -0.23
CA SER A 1039 10.66 15.49 -1.05
C SER A 1039 11.96 14.72 -0.88
N GLU A 1040 12.80 14.86 -1.88
CA GLU A 1040 14.20 14.53 -1.81
C GLU A 1040 15.04 15.59 -2.50
N GLY A 1041 16.32 15.64 -2.15
CA GLY A 1041 17.22 16.53 -2.83
C GLY A 1041 18.63 16.55 -2.28
N CYS A 1042 19.45 17.39 -2.89
CA CYS A 1042 20.78 17.71 -2.43
C CYS A 1042 21.05 19.22 -2.52
N ALA A 1043 21.87 19.72 -1.61
CA ALA A 1043 22.23 21.13 -1.52
C ALA A 1043 23.70 21.30 -1.13
N VAL A 1044 24.32 22.35 -1.65
CA VAL A 1044 25.66 22.80 -1.29
C VAL A 1044 25.52 24.09 -0.50
N VAL A 1045 26.13 24.10 0.66
CA VAL A 1045 26.09 25.20 1.62
C VAL A 1045 27.51 25.70 1.84
N LEU A 1046 27.71 27.02 1.78
CA LEU A 1046 28.93 27.68 2.22
C LEU A 1046 28.76 28.25 3.62
N THR A 1047 29.77 28.07 4.46
CA THR A 1047 29.87 28.77 5.74
C THR A 1047 30.20 30.25 5.51
N PRO A 1048 30.05 31.13 6.53
CA PRO A 1048 30.47 32.54 6.41
C PRO A 1048 31.92 32.70 5.93
N ASP A 1049 32.84 31.88 6.43
CA ASP A 1049 34.26 31.90 6.03
C ASP A 1049 34.42 31.47 4.56
N GLY A 1050 33.75 30.39 4.16
CA GLY A 1050 33.78 29.92 2.76
C GLY A 1050 33.17 30.91 1.78
N LEU A 1051 32.06 31.55 2.13
CA LEU A 1051 31.40 32.57 1.30
C LEU A 1051 32.28 33.82 1.14
N ALA A 1052 32.92 34.27 2.22
CA ALA A 1052 33.81 35.43 2.18
C ALA A 1052 35.03 35.18 1.28
N GLU A 1053 35.66 34.00 1.38
CA GLU A 1053 36.79 33.62 0.53
C GLU A 1053 36.36 33.49 -0.95
N ALA A 1054 35.20 32.86 -1.22
CA ALA A 1054 34.66 32.75 -2.56
C ALA A 1054 34.36 34.12 -3.20
N THR A 1055 33.74 35.03 -2.45
CA THR A 1055 33.41 36.40 -2.91
C THR A 1055 34.68 37.23 -3.15
N ALA A 1056 35.70 37.08 -2.30
CA ALA A 1056 36.97 37.78 -2.47
C ALA A 1056 37.70 37.37 -3.76
N LEU A 1057 37.59 36.10 -4.17
CA LEU A 1057 38.21 35.59 -5.39
C LEU A 1057 37.37 35.91 -6.65
N LEU A 1058 36.06 35.67 -6.58
CA LEU A 1058 35.18 35.67 -7.75
C LEU A 1058 34.50 37.02 -8.02
N GLY A 1059 34.60 37.96 -7.08
CA GLY A 1059 33.83 39.20 -7.10
C GLY A 1059 32.40 39.01 -6.60
N PRO A 1060 31.52 40.00 -6.80
CA PRO A 1060 30.12 39.92 -6.36
C PRO A 1060 29.39 38.74 -7.02
N LEU A 1061 28.65 38.00 -6.22
CA LEU A 1061 27.92 36.79 -6.62
C LEU A 1061 26.42 37.02 -6.57
N ASP A 1062 25.69 36.29 -7.41
CA ASP A 1062 24.23 36.23 -7.39
C ASP A 1062 23.80 34.74 -7.37
N LEU A 1063 22.58 34.48 -6.93
CA LEU A 1063 21.90 33.20 -7.05
C LEU A 1063 20.82 33.27 -8.13
N ILE A 1064 20.72 32.23 -8.95
CA ILE A 1064 19.59 32.01 -9.85
C ILE A 1064 18.75 30.87 -9.27
N PHE A 1065 17.54 31.21 -8.86
CA PHE A 1065 16.52 30.26 -8.44
C PHE A 1065 15.65 29.90 -9.65
N ARG A 1066 15.37 28.62 -9.84
CA ARG A 1066 14.43 28.11 -10.85
C ARG A 1066 13.47 27.14 -10.19
N LEU A 1067 12.19 27.32 -10.41
CA LEU A 1067 11.14 26.43 -9.94
C LEU A 1067 10.27 26.04 -11.13
N SER A 1068 10.11 24.74 -11.34
CA SER A 1068 9.20 24.17 -12.32
C SER A 1068 8.10 23.43 -11.58
N ARG A 1069 6.84 23.69 -11.90
CA ARG A 1069 5.65 23.02 -11.33
C ARG A 1069 4.86 22.36 -12.45
N PHE A 1070 4.47 21.11 -12.23
CA PHE A 1070 3.76 20.28 -13.22
C PHE A 1070 2.88 19.24 -12.53
N ASP A 1071 1.97 18.64 -13.29
CA ASP A 1071 1.17 17.49 -12.85
C ASP A 1071 1.95 16.17 -12.96
N HIS A 1072 1.54 15.15 -12.20
CA HIS A 1072 2.24 13.85 -12.13
C HIS A 1072 2.52 13.20 -13.49
N HIS A 1073 1.71 13.49 -14.51
CA HIS A 1073 1.85 12.88 -15.82
C HIS A 1073 2.89 13.57 -16.70
N GLY A 1074 3.36 14.77 -16.36
CA GLY A 1074 4.35 15.51 -17.18
C GLY A 1074 3.87 15.84 -18.60
N GLU A 1075 2.63 15.51 -18.92
CA GLU A 1075 1.95 15.72 -20.20
C GLU A 1075 0.92 16.87 -20.11
N GLY A 1076 0.71 17.44 -18.92
CA GLY A 1076 -0.20 18.56 -18.69
C GLY A 1076 0.49 19.91 -18.50
N LEU A 1077 -0.05 20.73 -17.58
CA LEU A 1077 0.29 22.15 -17.45
C LEU A 1077 1.60 22.35 -16.67
N GLU A 1078 2.69 22.66 -17.39
CA GLU A 1078 3.99 23.01 -16.79
C GLU A 1078 4.18 24.53 -16.71
N THR A 1079 4.55 25.04 -15.52
CA THR A 1079 4.98 26.43 -15.34
C THR A 1079 6.38 26.47 -14.75
N THR A 1080 7.29 27.17 -15.42
CA THR A 1080 8.65 27.41 -14.93
C THR A 1080 8.88 28.89 -14.71
N VAL A 1081 9.31 29.25 -13.49
CA VAL A 1081 9.68 30.60 -13.09
C VAL A 1081 11.14 30.64 -12.66
N ALA A 1082 11.80 31.78 -12.84
CA ALA A 1082 13.18 31.97 -12.44
C ALA A 1082 13.44 33.38 -11.90
N ARG A 1083 14.30 33.48 -10.89
CA ARG A 1083 14.63 34.76 -10.25
C ARG A 1083 16.11 34.84 -9.90
N ARG A 1084 16.67 36.02 -10.14
CA ARG A 1084 18.02 36.38 -9.70
C ARG A 1084 17.96 37.10 -8.37
N VAL A 1085 18.84 36.71 -7.45
CA VAL A 1085 18.97 37.30 -6.12
C VAL A 1085 20.42 37.65 -5.87
N GLU A 1086 20.70 38.88 -5.50
CA GLU A 1086 22.05 39.30 -5.11
C GLU A 1086 22.42 38.69 -3.75
N LEU A 1087 23.64 38.14 -3.67
CA LEU A 1087 24.28 37.71 -2.41
C LEU A 1087 25.02 38.86 -1.74
#